data_AF-A0AAE1M867-F1
#
_entry.id   AF-A0AAE1M867-F1
#
_cell.length_a   1.000
_cell.length_b   1.000
_cell.length_c   1.000
_cell.angle_alpha   90.00
_cell.angle_beta   90.00
_cell.angle_gamma   90.00
#
_symmetry.space_group_name_H-M   'P 1'
#
loop_
_entity.id
_entity.type
_entity.pdbx_description
1 polymer ?
#
loop_
_entity_poly.entity_id
_entity_poly.type
_entity_poly.pdbx_seq_one_letter_code
_entity_poly.pdbx_strand_id
1 'polypeptide(L)'
;MDISNDSISSKHRKPHDSLSVSPSQTSPKSPKPSGSPRSPRFQVKHPQSPRDGCPKKDSFPVTSLKISPKSPASPTSPRSPNSPRLPGHSTKNERQSRSPRDGRPKKGGCGGKGTWGGLLDTEDMDFLDPHDPNYDSTEEKEPPTENKKKGELEEYKRKAIIIVEEYFTTDDIFAVKNELKLLGAPYFSYYFIKKLVSVSMDRHDKEKEMAAVLLSALYADTFDPSQVYKGFSKLVESADDLIVDIPDAVDVLALFLARAVVDDILPPAFLKRQMAYLPKDSKGVEVLKKAEKNYLSAPLHAEIIERRWGGSKNMTVDDVKARINNLLVEYVTSGDKKEAFRCIKDLKVPFYHHEIVKRALIMAMERRQAEGPLLDLLKEAGEEGFINSSQTSKGFDRLIDTVDDLSLDIPNAREILQNLMSKAASDGWICVSSLKSLSLEPKKESLEESAARNFKVKAQSIIQEYFLSGDIFEVISCLEQENKTCSPHLNAIFVKRLITLAMDRKKREKEMASVLLSSLCFPADDVVNGFVMLIESADDTALDNPVVVEDLAMFLARAVVDEVMAPQHLEEIGTQCVGPDSIGSKVLQMAKSLLKARLSGERILRCWGGGGSSKSGWEIEDVKGKIINLLEEYESGGDIREACRCMKELGMPFFHHEVVKKALVKIIEKKNDRLWGLLKECFESGLITMNQMMKGFGRLAESLDDLALDVPDAKKQFIHYVELAKGSEWLDSSFSLSKFEHSTENGTC
;
A
#
# COMPACT_ATOMS: atom_id res chain seq x y z
N MET A 1 64.02 -43.33 28.47
CA MET A 1 64.44 -44.65 27.95
C MET A 1 64.61 -44.47 26.47
N ASP A 2 65.88 -44.38 26.07
CA ASP A 2 66.38 -44.23 24.72
C ASP A 2 65.94 -45.38 23.80
N ILE A 3 65.89 -45.12 22.48
CA ILE A 3 66.69 -45.81 21.46
C ILE A 3 66.55 -45.05 20.11
N SER A 4 67.69 -44.48 19.70
CA SER A 4 68.29 -44.37 18.34
C SER A 4 67.58 -43.56 17.24
N ASN A 5 68.09 -42.40 16.84
CA ASN A 5 69.23 -42.14 15.91
C ASN A 5 68.97 -42.57 14.45
N ASP A 6 68.89 -41.61 13.52
CA ASP A 6 70.06 -41.31 12.68
C ASP A 6 69.91 -40.00 11.89
N SER A 7 71.04 -39.28 11.84
CA SER A 7 71.29 -38.07 11.07
C SER A 7 71.96 -38.44 9.75
N ILE A 8 71.91 -37.57 8.72
CA ILE A 8 73.06 -37.08 7.90
C ILE A 8 72.61 -36.60 6.51
N SER A 9 73.06 -35.39 6.17
CA SER A 9 73.01 -34.76 4.85
C SER A 9 73.97 -35.39 3.82
N SER A 10 73.71 -35.28 2.50
CA SER A 10 74.71 -34.72 1.56
C SER A 10 74.20 -34.55 0.10
N LYS A 11 74.61 -33.40 -0.48
CA LYS A 11 75.26 -33.19 -1.81
C LYS A 11 74.54 -33.46 -3.15
N HIS A 12 74.30 -32.35 -3.87
CA HIS A 12 74.76 -31.97 -5.23
C HIS A 12 75.08 -33.04 -6.31
N ARG A 13 74.49 -32.90 -7.52
CA ARG A 13 75.14 -32.33 -8.75
C ARG A 13 74.21 -32.23 -9.99
N LYS A 14 74.55 -31.28 -10.88
CA LYS A 14 73.98 -30.84 -12.19
C LYS A 14 74.21 -31.83 -13.37
N PRO A 15 73.82 -31.53 -14.64
CA PRO A 15 74.57 -30.63 -15.60
C PRO A 15 73.66 -29.65 -16.41
N HIS A 16 74.02 -28.39 -16.76
CA HIS A 16 74.78 -27.83 -17.93
C HIS A 16 74.16 -28.15 -19.32
N ASP A 17 73.76 -27.21 -20.21
CA ASP A 17 74.52 -26.19 -21.01
C ASP A 17 73.58 -25.04 -21.50
N SER A 18 73.90 -23.72 -21.50
CA SER A 18 74.73 -22.85 -22.40
C SER A 18 74.21 -22.78 -23.86
N LEU A 19 74.00 -21.67 -24.62
CA LEU A 19 74.60 -20.33 -24.75
C LEU A 19 73.72 -19.39 -25.66
N SER A 20 73.73 -18.09 -25.33
CA SER A 20 73.71 -16.85 -26.16
C SER A 20 73.11 -16.72 -27.59
N VAL A 21 72.50 -15.53 -27.84
CA VAL A 21 72.68 -14.56 -28.96
C VAL A 21 71.34 -14.03 -29.54
N SER A 22 71.15 -12.71 -29.48
CA SER A 22 70.25 -11.92 -30.36
C SER A 22 71.09 -11.41 -31.56
N PRO A 23 70.54 -11.19 -32.78
CA PRO A 23 69.90 -9.89 -33.06
C PRO A 23 68.82 -9.85 -34.18
N SER A 24 68.06 -8.75 -34.14
CA SER A 24 67.20 -8.05 -35.11
C SER A 24 67.22 -8.38 -36.61
N GLN A 25 66.03 -8.35 -37.25
CA GLN A 25 65.78 -7.71 -38.55
C GLN A 25 64.29 -7.37 -38.79
N THR A 26 64.05 -6.48 -39.75
CA THR A 26 63.00 -5.46 -39.89
C THR A 26 61.90 -5.75 -40.95
N SER A 27 60.63 -5.37 -40.67
CA SER A 27 59.60 -4.67 -41.50
C SER A 27 59.25 -5.13 -42.95
N PRO A 28 57.99 -4.98 -43.49
CA PRO A 28 57.27 -3.70 -43.58
C PRO A 28 55.70 -3.65 -43.62
N LYS A 29 55.17 -2.47 -43.25
CA LYS A 29 54.00 -1.68 -43.72
C LYS A 29 52.74 -2.31 -44.39
N SER A 30 51.60 -2.15 -43.69
CA SER A 30 50.21 -1.69 -44.08
C SER A 30 49.53 -2.10 -45.40
N PRO A 31 48.21 -2.39 -45.35
CA PRO A 31 47.24 -1.43 -45.91
C PRO A 31 45.97 -1.17 -45.04
N LYS A 32 45.26 -0.10 -45.44
CA LYS A 32 44.10 0.62 -44.85
C LYS A 32 42.88 -0.24 -44.47
N PRO A 33 42.02 0.20 -43.52
CA PRO A 33 40.65 -0.30 -43.40
C PRO A 33 39.68 0.53 -44.25
N SER A 34 38.86 -0.16 -45.05
CA SER A 34 37.72 0.38 -45.79
C SER A 34 36.41 0.04 -45.09
N GLY A 35 35.59 1.07 -44.83
CA GLY A 35 34.13 1.01 -44.94
C GLY A 35 33.33 0.31 -43.85
N SER A 36 32.84 1.09 -42.88
CA SER A 36 31.65 0.76 -42.07
C SER A 36 30.42 1.46 -42.70
N PRO A 37 29.31 0.76 -42.98
CA PRO A 37 28.05 1.42 -43.33
C PRO A 37 27.32 1.96 -42.09
N ARG A 38 26.61 3.06 -42.33
CA ARG A 38 25.94 3.98 -41.41
C ARG A 38 24.75 3.38 -40.66
N SER A 39 24.59 3.78 -39.39
CA SER A 39 23.30 3.85 -38.69
C SER A 39 22.77 5.29 -38.69
N PRO A 40 21.45 5.51 -38.80
CA PRO A 40 20.87 6.82 -39.06
C PRO A 40 20.80 7.73 -37.82
N ARG A 41 21.04 9.02 -38.07
CA ARG A 41 21.11 10.14 -37.11
C ARG A 41 19.73 10.80 -37.04
N PHE A 42 19.02 10.68 -35.91
CA PHE A 42 17.83 11.50 -35.66
C PHE A 42 18.24 12.86 -35.06
N GLN A 43 17.84 13.93 -35.74
CA GLN A 43 18.06 15.32 -35.37
C GLN A 43 17.09 15.73 -34.24
N VAL A 44 17.63 16.23 -33.14
CA VAL A 44 16.86 16.96 -32.12
C VAL A 44 16.77 18.41 -32.57
N LYS A 45 15.54 18.87 -32.88
CA LYS A 45 15.23 20.29 -33.10
C LYS A 45 15.01 20.98 -31.74
N HIS A 46 15.82 21.98 -31.44
CA HIS A 46 15.56 22.95 -30.36
C HIS A 46 14.45 23.92 -30.78
N PRO A 47 13.46 24.22 -29.92
CA PRO A 47 12.62 25.40 -30.09
C PRO A 47 13.32 26.65 -29.57
N GLN A 48 13.34 27.68 -30.42
CA GLN A 48 13.83 29.03 -30.14
C GLN A 48 12.88 29.78 -29.20
N SER A 49 13.45 30.54 -28.26
CA SER A 49 12.74 31.53 -27.45
C SER A 49 12.63 32.87 -28.19
N PRO A 50 11.52 33.63 -28.06
CA PRO A 50 11.49 35.02 -28.47
C PRO A 50 12.05 35.91 -27.36
N ARG A 51 12.94 36.83 -27.75
CA ARG A 51 13.37 37.99 -26.96
C ARG A 51 12.32 39.09 -27.06
N ASP A 52 12.12 39.81 -25.94
CA ASP A 52 11.81 41.24 -25.77
C ASP A 52 11.25 41.39 -24.33
N GLY A 53 11.58 42.33 -23.47
CA GLY A 53 12.52 43.44 -23.40
C GLY A 53 12.48 43.92 -21.94
N CYS A 54 13.62 44.30 -21.37
CA CYS A 54 13.75 44.77 -19.99
C CYS A 54 13.81 46.32 -19.99
N PRO A 55 13.20 47.01 -19.02
CA PRO A 55 13.71 48.28 -18.56
C PRO A 55 14.41 48.13 -17.19
N LYS A 56 15.50 48.89 -17.08
CA LYS A 56 16.50 48.93 -16.01
C LYS A 56 16.06 49.79 -14.80
N LYS A 57 16.71 49.49 -13.66
CA LYS A 57 17.06 50.35 -12.50
C LYS A 57 15.86 50.79 -11.62
N ASP A 58 15.91 50.63 -10.29
CA ASP A 58 16.83 51.33 -9.39
C ASP A 58 17.42 50.53 -8.22
N SER A 59 18.55 51.06 -7.77
CA SER A 59 19.49 50.64 -6.73
C SER A 59 19.08 51.07 -5.30
N PHE A 60 19.27 50.16 -4.33
CA PHE A 60 19.88 50.28 -2.97
C PHE A 60 19.72 51.60 -2.16
N PRO A 61 19.53 51.54 -0.82
CA PRO A 61 20.62 51.08 0.04
C PRO A 61 20.29 50.27 1.30
N VAL A 62 21.31 49.49 1.67
CA VAL A 62 21.59 48.92 2.98
C VAL A 62 21.81 50.04 4.00
N THR A 63 21.22 49.90 5.18
CA THR A 63 21.73 50.51 6.42
C THR A 63 21.74 49.49 7.54
N SER A 64 22.95 49.08 7.89
CA SER A 64 23.32 48.37 9.11
C SER A 64 23.55 49.37 10.24
N LEU A 65 22.90 49.20 11.40
CA LEU A 65 23.38 49.73 12.68
C LEU A 65 23.02 48.75 13.82
N LYS A 66 24.08 48.29 14.51
CA LYS A 66 24.08 47.56 15.78
C LYS A 66 23.56 48.46 16.91
N ILE A 67 22.95 47.87 17.95
CA ILE A 67 23.15 48.16 19.40
C ILE A 67 22.24 47.20 20.22
N SER A 68 22.85 46.32 21.00
CA SER A 68 22.38 45.81 22.31
C SER A 68 23.20 46.57 23.38
N PRO A 69 22.81 46.73 24.68
CA PRO A 69 22.40 45.62 25.58
C PRO A 69 21.51 45.95 26.83
N LYS A 70 21.18 44.87 27.58
CA LYS A 70 21.00 44.71 29.07
C LYS A 70 19.60 44.42 29.66
N SER A 71 19.58 43.32 30.43
CA SER A 71 18.58 42.71 31.33
C SER A 71 18.35 43.49 32.64
N PRO A 72 17.39 43.10 33.54
CA PRO A 72 17.67 42.05 34.56
C PRO A 72 16.49 41.18 35.11
N ALA A 73 16.84 39.94 35.48
CA ALA A 73 16.56 39.08 36.67
C ALA A 73 15.18 38.90 37.38
N SER A 74 15.04 37.65 37.88
CA SER A 74 13.99 36.83 38.57
C SER A 74 13.48 37.30 39.96
N PRO A 75 12.48 36.61 40.61
CA PRO A 75 12.77 35.45 41.50
C PRO A 75 11.67 34.33 41.64
N THR A 76 12.00 33.37 42.52
CA THR A 76 11.64 31.95 42.76
C THR A 76 10.36 31.57 43.57
N SER A 77 9.99 30.27 43.51
CA SER A 77 8.93 29.45 44.19
C SER A 77 8.93 29.44 45.76
N PRO A 78 7.98 28.79 46.53
CA PRO A 78 7.80 27.30 46.60
C PRO A 78 6.45 26.65 47.10
N ARG A 79 6.37 25.30 46.96
CA ARG A 79 5.74 24.22 47.81
C ARG A 79 4.26 23.73 47.69
N SER A 80 4.11 22.40 47.53
CA SER A 80 2.95 21.47 47.76
C SER A 80 2.79 21.09 49.27
N PRO A 81 1.84 20.24 49.80
CA PRO A 81 1.29 18.95 49.24
C PRO A 81 -0.15 18.45 49.66
N ASN A 82 -0.53 17.27 49.11
CA ASN A 82 -1.40 16.15 49.63
C ASN A 82 -2.96 16.14 49.56
N SER A 83 -3.48 15.00 49.04
CA SER A 83 -4.84 14.38 49.15
C SER A 83 -4.99 13.63 50.51
N PRO A 84 -6.16 13.14 51.04
CA PRO A 84 -7.08 12.17 50.37
C PRO A 84 -8.57 12.02 50.88
N ARG A 85 -9.32 11.12 50.19
CA ARG A 85 -10.40 10.17 50.64
C ARG A 85 -11.92 10.54 50.68
N LEU A 86 -12.70 9.66 50.02
CA LEU A 86 -14.15 9.31 50.12
C LEU A 86 -14.52 8.69 51.49
N PRO A 87 -15.80 8.60 51.98
CA PRO A 87 -16.88 7.71 51.43
C PRO A 87 -18.37 8.09 51.71
N GLY A 88 -19.33 7.34 51.13
CA GLY A 88 -20.55 6.93 51.87
C GLY A 88 -21.97 7.21 51.31
N HIS A 89 -22.48 6.28 50.48
CA HIS A 89 -23.80 5.62 50.44
C HIS A 89 -25.11 6.18 51.11
N SER A 90 -26.22 6.04 50.34
CA SER A 90 -27.62 5.61 50.66
C SER A 90 -28.77 6.51 51.21
N THR A 91 -29.84 6.55 50.38
CA THR A 91 -31.28 6.20 50.60
C THR A 91 -32.33 7.12 51.28
N LYS A 92 -33.39 7.38 50.48
CA LYS A 92 -34.87 7.22 50.67
C LYS A 92 -35.72 8.19 51.54
N ASN A 93 -36.79 8.68 50.87
CA ASN A 93 -38.18 8.97 51.31
C ASN A 93 -38.33 10.15 52.33
N GLU A 94 -39.29 11.10 52.28
CA GLU A 94 -40.74 11.00 52.08
C GLU A 94 -41.42 12.42 52.03
N ARG A 95 -42.53 12.56 51.26
CA ARG A 95 -43.81 13.30 51.49
C ARG A 95 -43.94 14.80 51.87
N GLN A 96 -44.73 15.48 50.99
CA GLN A 96 -45.89 16.39 51.24
C GLN A 96 -45.63 17.77 51.89
N SER A 97 -46.35 18.88 51.63
CA SER A 97 -47.47 19.28 50.76
C SER A 97 -47.71 20.80 50.95
N ARG A 98 -48.39 21.47 49.99
CA ARG A 98 -49.42 22.53 50.11
C ARG A 98 -49.25 23.70 49.13
N SER A 99 -50.19 23.75 48.18
CA SER A 99 -50.59 24.88 47.33
C SER A 99 -51.39 25.94 48.12
N PRO A 100 -51.58 27.15 47.58
CA PRO A 100 -52.91 27.52 47.08
C PRO A 100 -52.89 28.26 45.72
N ARG A 101 -54.11 28.55 45.23
CA ARG A 101 -54.61 28.53 43.85
C ARG A 101 -55.08 29.93 43.43
N ASP A 102 -54.98 30.26 42.14
CA ASP A 102 -55.81 31.21 41.39
C ASP A 102 -55.68 30.85 39.89
N GLY A 103 -56.67 30.80 39.00
CA GLY A 103 -58.06 31.23 39.02
C GLY A 103 -58.50 31.61 37.59
N ARG A 104 -58.45 30.70 36.59
CA ARG A 104 -58.97 30.92 35.20
C ARG A 104 -59.55 29.64 34.55
N PRO A 105 -60.50 29.76 33.60
CA PRO A 105 -61.48 28.72 33.27
C PRO A 105 -60.90 27.52 32.52
N LYS A 106 -61.36 26.32 32.90
CA LYS A 106 -60.98 25.03 32.32
C LYS A 106 -61.75 24.82 31.00
N LYS A 107 -61.14 25.14 29.85
CA LYS A 107 -61.67 24.79 28.53
C LYS A 107 -61.13 23.40 28.16
N GLY A 108 -61.93 22.37 28.40
CA GLY A 108 -61.56 20.98 28.15
C GLY A 108 -62.68 20.05 28.60
N GLY A 109 -63.86 20.21 27.97
CA GLY A 109 -65.04 19.38 28.20
C GLY A 109 -65.24 18.38 27.07
N CYS A 110 -65.50 17.14 27.48
CA CYS A 110 -66.15 16.03 26.78
C CYS A 110 -65.58 15.52 25.44
N GLY A 111 -64.81 14.44 25.52
CA GLY A 111 -64.85 13.38 24.49
C GLY A 111 -66.15 12.58 24.65
N GLY A 112 -67.09 12.79 23.73
CA GLY A 112 -68.30 11.98 23.55
C GLY A 112 -68.23 11.19 22.25
N LYS A 113 -68.70 9.93 22.30
CA LYS A 113 -68.84 8.99 21.17
C LYS A 113 -69.55 9.65 19.97
N GLY A 114 -68.91 9.65 18.79
CA GLY A 114 -69.57 9.88 17.50
C GLY A 114 -69.25 11.17 16.74
N THR A 115 -68.00 11.63 16.70
CA THR A 115 -67.60 12.72 15.79
C THR A 115 -66.49 12.28 14.84
N TRP A 116 -66.72 12.51 13.55
CA TRP A 116 -65.85 12.19 12.43
C TRP A 116 -64.53 12.97 12.51
N GLY A 117 -63.43 12.28 12.20
CA GLY A 117 -62.07 12.82 12.32
C GLY A 117 -61.83 14.06 11.45
N GLY A 118 -61.20 15.07 12.07
CA GLY A 118 -60.58 16.18 11.36
C GLY A 118 -59.22 15.73 10.81
N LEU A 119 -59.19 15.47 9.51
CA LEU A 119 -58.00 15.38 8.68
C LEU A 119 -57.62 16.80 8.25
N LEU A 120 -56.31 17.11 8.29
CA LEU A 120 -55.63 18.40 8.01
C LEU A 120 -55.32 19.24 9.26
N ASP A 121 -54.25 18.87 9.97
CA ASP A 121 -53.37 19.85 10.62
C ASP A 121 -52.79 20.71 9.51
N THR A 122 -53.33 21.93 9.36
CA THR A 122 -52.65 22.99 8.63
C THR A 122 -51.93 23.78 9.72
N GLU A 123 -50.60 23.82 9.64
CA GLU A 123 -49.75 24.60 10.53
C GLU A 123 -50.08 26.09 10.31
N ASP A 124 -51.01 26.63 11.10
CA ASP A 124 -51.25 28.06 11.17
C ASP A 124 -50.04 28.71 11.87
N MET A 125 -49.08 29.15 11.06
CA MET A 125 -48.01 30.04 11.49
C MET A 125 -48.63 31.41 11.76
N ASP A 126 -48.86 31.73 13.03
CA ASP A 126 -49.29 33.05 13.49
C ASP A 126 -48.23 34.11 13.10
N PHE A 127 -48.38 34.74 11.94
CA PHE A 127 -47.62 35.93 11.59
C PHE A 127 -48.23 37.12 12.35
N LEU A 128 -47.51 37.61 13.37
CA LEU A 128 -47.84 38.87 14.03
C LEU A 128 -47.58 40.03 13.06
N ASP A 129 -48.62 40.83 12.76
CA ASP A 129 -48.52 42.03 11.93
C ASP A 129 -47.83 43.16 12.73
N PRO A 130 -46.64 43.64 12.30
CA PRO A 130 -45.94 44.75 12.97
C PRO A 130 -46.68 46.10 12.89
N HIS A 131 -47.80 46.18 12.17
CA HIS A 131 -48.66 47.35 12.10
C HIS A 131 -49.95 47.22 12.93
N ASP A 132 -50.10 46.15 13.72
CA ASP A 132 -51.19 46.04 14.70
C ASP A 132 -50.99 47.05 15.85
N PRO A 133 -51.98 47.92 16.16
CA PRO A 133 -51.93 48.85 17.29
C PRO A 133 -51.72 48.21 18.67
N ASN A 134 -51.86 46.90 18.78
CA ASN A 134 -51.68 46.13 20.01
C ASN A 134 -50.41 45.24 19.99
N TYR A 135 -49.47 45.49 19.06
CA TYR A 135 -48.19 44.78 18.95
C TYR A 135 -47.26 45.08 20.16
N ASP A 136 -46.86 44.03 20.87
CA ASP A 136 -45.85 44.08 21.95
C ASP A 136 -44.56 43.37 21.50
N SER A 137 -43.48 44.13 21.34
CA SER A 137 -42.15 43.63 20.97
C SER A 137 -41.52 42.61 21.96
N THR A 138 -42.11 42.43 23.15
CA THR A 138 -41.62 41.45 24.14
C THR A 138 -42.24 40.06 24.01
N GLU A 139 -43.24 39.88 23.14
CA GLU A 139 -43.86 38.58 22.86
C GLU A 139 -43.19 37.77 21.73
N GLU A 140 -42.14 38.31 21.08
CA GLU A 140 -41.26 37.53 20.20
C GLU A 140 -40.46 36.50 21.01
N LYS A 141 -41.08 35.35 21.30
CA LYS A 141 -40.36 34.17 21.78
C LYS A 141 -39.72 33.47 20.59
N GLU A 142 -38.38 33.49 20.52
CA GLU A 142 -37.64 32.58 19.64
C GLU A 142 -38.19 31.15 19.81
N PRO A 143 -38.51 30.44 18.72
CA PRO A 143 -39.18 29.16 18.81
C PRO A 143 -38.30 28.16 19.59
N PRO A 144 -38.87 27.36 20.51
CA PRO A 144 -38.13 26.44 21.38
C PRO A 144 -37.32 25.36 20.63
N THR A 145 -37.47 25.25 19.31
CA THR A 145 -36.76 24.31 18.42
C THR A 145 -35.36 24.77 18.01
N GLU A 146 -35.06 26.08 17.98
CA GLU A 146 -33.73 26.58 17.57
C GLU A 146 -32.69 26.47 18.69
N ASN A 147 -33.08 26.77 19.92
CA ASN A 147 -32.19 26.65 21.09
C ASN A 147 -31.77 25.20 21.35
N LYS A 148 -32.65 24.22 21.05
CA LYS A 148 -32.33 22.79 21.17
C LYS A 148 -31.31 22.34 20.11
N LYS A 149 -31.48 22.76 18.84
CA LYS A 149 -30.54 22.46 17.74
C LYS A 149 -29.15 23.05 17.99
N LYS A 150 -29.08 24.23 18.61
CA LYS A 150 -27.80 24.88 18.98
C LYS A 150 -27.04 24.10 20.04
N GLY A 151 -27.74 23.60 21.07
CA GLY A 151 -27.14 22.73 22.10
C GLY A 151 -26.60 21.41 21.55
N GLU A 152 -27.37 20.74 20.68
CA GLU A 152 -26.98 19.50 20.01
C GLU A 152 -25.74 19.69 19.12
N LEU A 153 -25.65 20.82 18.40
CA LEU A 153 -24.47 21.15 17.59
C LEU A 153 -23.22 21.32 18.46
N GLU A 154 -23.29 22.06 19.57
CA GLU A 154 -22.12 22.29 20.44
C GLU A 154 -21.64 21.00 21.13
N GLU A 155 -22.56 20.08 21.47
CA GLU A 155 -22.17 18.76 21.94
C GLU A 155 -21.48 17.94 20.85
N TYR A 156 -22.03 17.94 19.63
CA TYR A 156 -21.42 17.28 18.49
C TYR A 156 -20.01 17.81 18.23
N LYS A 157 -19.82 19.13 18.24
CA LYS A 157 -18.51 19.76 18.02
C LYS A 157 -17.48 19.30 19.04
N ARG A 158 -17.83 19.25 20.33
CA ARG A 158 -16.91 18.80 21.40
C ARG A 158 -16.50 17.35 21.19
N LYS A 159 -17.45 16.47 20.89
CA LYS A 159 -17.16 15.05 20.66
C LYS A 159 -16.33 14.84 19.39
N ALA A 160 -16.68 15.51 18.29
CA ALA A 160 -15.93 15.45 17.03
C ALA A 160 -14.45 15.81 17.20
N ILE A 161 -14.12 16.77 18.06
CA ILE A 161 -12.72 17.13 18.36
C ILE A 161 -11.99 15.95 19.00
N ILE A 162 -12.60 15.29 19.99
CA ILE A 162 -12.00 14.16 20.69
C ILE A 162 -11.72 13.01 19.70
N ILE A 163 -12.70 12.67 18.86
CA ILE A 163 -12.59 11.61 17.86
C ILE A 163 -11.43 11.89 16.88
N VAL A 164 -11.30 13.14 16.41
CA VAL A 164 -10.22 13.53 15.49
C VAL A 164 -8.84 13.38 16.15
N GLU A 165 -8.70 13.80 17.41
CA GLU A 165 -7.43 13.70 18.15
C GLU A 165 -7.03 12.24 18.43
N GLU A 166 -8.00 11.42 18.82
CA GLU A 166 -7.80 9.99 19.04
C GLU A 166 -7.41 9.30 17.73
N TYR A 167 -8.10 9.60 16.63
CA TYR A 167 -7.79 9.05 15.32
C TYR A 167 -6.36 9.32 14.88
N PHE A 168 -5.86 10.55 15.05
CA PHE A 168 -4.46 10.85 14.70
C PHE A 168 -3.43 10.12 15.56
N THR A 169 -3.84 9.59 16.71
CA THR A 169 -3.00 8.76 17.58
C THR A 169 -3.09 7.28 17.23
N THR A 170 -4.28 6.78 16.88
CA THR A 170 -4.54 5.34 16.72
C THR A 170 -4.53 4.85 15.27
N ASP A 171 -4.78 5.71 14.29
CA ASP A 171 -5.05 5.37 12.88
C ASP A 171 -6.17 4.30 12.69
N ASP A 172 -7.09 4.19 13.65
CA ASP A 172 -8.19 3.21 13.59
C ASP A 172 -9.44 3.81 12.92
N ILE A 173 -9.59 3.54 11.63
CA ILE A 173 -10.75 3.94 10.81
C ILE A 173 -12.05 3.33 11.34
N PHE A 174 -12.00 2.09 11.85
CA PHE A 174 -13.20 1.37 12.31
C PHE A 174 -13.71 1.93 13.65
N ALA A 175 -12.80 2.30 14.55
CA ALA A 175 -13.14 3.00 15.79
C ALA A 175 -13.87 4.31 15.49
N VAL A 176 -13.30 5.16 14.62
CA VAL A 176 -13.91 6.43 14.20
C VAL A 176 -15.30 6.22 13.59
N LYS A 177 -15.44 5.23 12.70
CA LYS A 177 -16.73 4.89 12.08
C LYS A 177 -17.80 4.56 13.12
N ASN A 178 -17.46 3.73 14.11
CA ASN A 178 -18.40 3.34 15.15
C ASN A 178 -18.78 4.51 16.05
N GLU A 179 -17.80 5.33 16.45
CA GLU A 179 -18.06 6.50 17.28
C GLU A 179 -18.94 7.52 16.56
N LEU A 180 -18.68 7.80 15.28
CA LEU A 180 -19.53 8.67 14.46
C LEU A 180 -20.96 8.13 14.31
N LYS A 181 -21.13 6.81 14.18
CA LYS A 181 -22.47 6.19 14.17
C LYS A 181 -23.16 6.31 15.52
N LEU A 182 -22.43 6.17 16.63
CA LEU A 182 -22.95 6.34 17.99
C LEU A 182 -23.35 7.78 18.31
N LEU A 183 -22.71 8.78 17.69
CA LEU A 183 -23.10 10.19 17.82
C LEU A 183 -24.51 10.47 17.28
N GLY A 184 -25.01 9.67 16.33
CA GLY A 184 -26.41 9.73 15.87
C GLY A 184 -26.83 11.02 15.17
N ALA A 185 -25.89 11.85 14.72
CA ALA A 185 -26.16 13.16 14.10
C ALA A 185 -25.47 13.33 12.73
N PRO A 186 -25.86 12.55 11.70
CA PRO A 186 -25.19 12.55 10.39
C PRO A 186 -25.29 13.89 9.64
N TYR A 187 -26.29 14.72 9.95
CA TYR A 187 -26.48 16.06 9.37
C TYR A 187 -25.48 17.11 9.88
N PHE A 188 -24.67 16.77 10.88
CA PHE A 188 -23.54 17.58 11.37
C PHE A 188 -22.17 17.07 10.90
N SER A 189 -22.12 15.99 10.10
CA SER A 189 -20.88 15.42 9.58
C SER A 189 -20.00 16.42 8.83
N TYR A 190 -20.58 17.46 8.21
CA TYR A 190 -19.82 18.55 7.60
C TYR A 190 -18.84 19.23 8.57
N TYR A 191 -19.19 19.32 9.87
CA TYR A 191 -18.32 19.89 10.89
C TYR A 191 -17.15 18.96 11.21
N PHE A 192 -17.40 17.64 11.33
CA PHE A 192 -16.34 16.66 11.54
C PHE A 192 -15.33 16.72 10.40
N ILE A 193 -15.80 16.73 9.15
CA ILE A 193 -14.95 16.83 7.94
C ILE A 193 -14.13 18.11 7.96
N LYS A 194 -14.77 19.26 8.21
CA LYS A 194 -14.07 20.54 8.36
C LYS A 194 -13.01 20.46 9.45
N LYS A 195 -13.34 19.91 10.62
CA LYS A 195 -12.43 19.87 11.76
C LYS A 195 -11.25 18.93 11.50
N LEU A 196 -11.48 17.74 10.94
CA LEU A 196 -10.46 16.77 10.57
C LEU A 196 -9.41 17.38 9.64
N VAL A 197 -9.87 17.98 8.53
CA VAL A 197 -8.97 18.61 7.55
C VAL A 197 -8.23 19.79 8.17
N SER A 198 -8.94 20.71 8.85
CA SER A 198 -8.31 21.90 9.45
C SER A 198 -7.23 21.54 10.47
N VAL A 199 -7.46 20.52 11.32
CA VAL A 199 -6.47 20.05 12.30
C VAL A 199 -5.28 19.40 11.60
N SER A 200 -5.50 18.60 10.55
CA SER A 200 -4.41 17.96 9.81
C SER A 200 -3.50 18.95 9.07
N MET A 201 -4.05 20.09 8.62
CA MET A 201 -3.31 21.11 7.87
C MET A 201 -2.18 21.74 8.69
N ASP A 202 -2.35 21.82 10.01
CA ASP A 202 -1.37 22.34 10.98
C ASP A 202 -0.40 21.24 11.49
N ARG A 203 -0.48 20.02 10.92
CA ARG A 203 0.32 18.85 11.33
C ARG A 203 1.23 18.36 10.21
N HIS A 204 1.90 17.23 10.42
CA HIS A 204 2.85 16.68 9.46
C HIS A 204 2.10 15.99 8.32
N ASP A 205 2.80 15.65 7.25
CA ASP A 205 2.17 15.06 6.07
C ASP A 205 1.51 13.71 6.37
N LYS A 206 2.00 12.98 7.38
CA LYS A 206 1.35 11.78 7.91
C LYS A 206 -0.11 12.04 8.29
N GLU A 207 -0.39 13.06 9.10
CA GLU A 207 -1.76 13.36 9.55
C GLU A 207 -2.63 13.89 8.40
N LYS A 208 -2.03 14.60 7.44
CA LYS A 208 -2.73 15.03 6.22
C LYS A 208 -3.19 13.82 5.39
N GLU A 209 -2.31 12.82 5.23
CA GLU A 209 -2.65 11.57 4.56
C GLU A 209 -3.71 10.78 5.32
N MET A 210 -3.57 10.64 6.64
CA MET A 210 -4.58 9.98 7.49
C MET A 210 -5.96 10.63 7.31
N ALA A 211 -6.03 11.97 7.29
CA ALA A 211 -7.28 12.68 7.05
C ALA A 211 -7.86 12.37 5.66
N ALA A 212 -7.06 12.36 4.60
CA ALA A 212 -7.52 12.03 3.25
C ALA A 212 -8.03 10.58 3.15
N VAL A 213 -7.28 9.63 3.70
CA VAL A 213 -7.65 8.19 3.73
C VAL A 213 -8.93 7.98 4.52
N LEU A 214 -9.09 8.62 5.68
CA LEU A 214 -10.31 8.51 6.48
C LEU A 214 -11.53 9.05 5.75
N LEU A 215 -11.40 10.19 5.07
CA LEU A 215 -12.50 10.77 4.27
C LEU A 215 -12.92 9.83 3.14
N SER A 216 -11.96 9.26 2.41
CA SER A 216 -12.22 8.28 1.35
C SER A 216 -12.87 7.00 1.90
N ALA A 217 -12.35 6.45 3.00
CA ALA A 217 -12.84 5.21 3.58
C ALA A 217 -14.27 5.30 4.15
N LEU A 218 -14.67 6.49 4.61
CA LEU A 218 -15.99 6.73 5.22
C LEU A 218 -17.00 7.38 4.27
N TYR A 219 -16.58 7.77 3.07
CA TYR A 219 -17.45 8.34 2.05
C TYR A 219 -18.54 7.35 1.62
N ALA A 220 -19.77 7.84 1.45
CA ALA A 220 -20.97 7.08 1.08
C ALA A 220 -21.44 5.98 2.07
N ASP A 221 -20.60 5.52 2.99
CA ASP A 221 -20.98 4.60 4.09
C ASP A 221 -21.41 5.37 5.35
N THR A 222 -20.59 6.34 5.78
CA THR A 222 -20.82 7.11 7.02
C THR A 222 -21.03 8.59 6.74
N PHE A 223 -20.31 9.15 5.77
CA PHE A 223 -20.50 10.52 5.33
C PHE A 223 -21.41 10.58 4.11
N ASP A 224 -22.55 11.26 4.26
CA ASP A 224 -23.41 11.60 3.15
C ASP A 224 -22.68 12.58 2.19
N PRO A 225 -22.75 12.38 0.85
CA PRO A 225 -22.08 13.25 -0.11
C PRO A 225 -22.42 14.74 0.04
N SER A 226 -23.65 15.08 0.44
CA SER A 226 -24.04 16.48 0.69
C SER A 226 -23.30 17.10 1.88
N GLN A 227 -22.99 16.30 2.90
CA GLN A 227 -22.24 16.74 4.08
C GLN A 227 -20.76 16.94 3.76
N VAL A 228 -20.20 16.09 2.90
CA VAL A 228 -18.82 16.23 2.39
C VAL A 228 -18.70 17.49 1.56
N TYR A 229 -19.62 17.70 0.61
CA TYR A 229 -19.70 18.92 -0.18
C TYR A 229 -19.78 20.17 0.71
N LYS A 230 -20.67 20.15 1.72
CA LYS A 230 -20.83 21.24 2.69
C LYS A 230 -19.58 21.45 3.55
N GLY A 231 -18.92 20.37 3.98
CA GLY A 231 -17.70 20.43 4.79
C GLY A 231 -16.55 21.11 4.05
N PHE A 232 -16.31 20.69 2.80
CA PHE A 232 -15.32 21.34 1.94
C PHE A 232 -15.71 22.78 1.55
N SER A 233 -16.99 23.06 1.32
CA SER A 233 -17.45 24.45 1.10
C SER A 233 -17.08 25.34 2.30
N LYS A 234 -17.34 24.85 3.52
CA LYS A 234 -17.03 25.55 4.78
C LYS A 234 -15.53 25.66 5.09
N LEU A 235 -14.70 24.78 4.54
CA LEU A 235 -13.23 24.86 4.63
C LEU A 235 -12.70 25.98 3.74
N VAL A 236 -13.15 26.02 2.47
CA VAL A 236 -12.73 27.05 1.52
C VAL A 236 -13.24 28.43 1.93
N GLU A 237 -14.45 28.53 2.48
CA GLU A 237 -14.98 29.77 3.08
C GLU A 237 -14.12 30.30 4.23
N SER A 238 -13.45 29.43 5.00
CA SER A 238 -12.57 29.82 6.10
C SER A 238 -11.10 29.92 5.70
N ALA A 239 -10.77 29.90 4.41
CA ALA A 239 -9.37 29.94 3.96
C ALA A 239 -8.64 31.20 4.42
N ASP A 240 -9.32 32.35 4.46
CA ASP A 240 -8.74 33.61 4.94
C ASP A 240 -8.37 33.54 6.43
N ASP A 241 -9.19 32.88 7.25
CA ASP A 241 -8.90 32.69 8.69
C ASP A 241 -7.78 31.66 8.90
N LEU A 242 -7.79 30.57 8.13
CA LEU A 242 -6.82 29.47 8.27
C LEU A 242 -5.37 29.92 8.00
N ILE A 243 -5.16 30.91 7.14
CA ILE A 243 -3.82 31.42 6.81
C ILE A 243 -3.16 32.14 7.99
N VAL A 244 -3.97 32.68 8.92
CA VAL A 244 -3.46 33.36 10.11
C VAL A 244 -2.66 32.38 10.98
N ASP A 245 -3.17 31.15 11.11
CA ASP A 245 -2.54 30.11 11.92
C ASP A 245 -1.59 29.23 11.10
N ILE A 246 -1.87 29.03 9.80
CA ILE A 246 -1.14 28.10 8.92
C ILE A 246 -0.65 28.87 7.68
N PRO A 247 0.63 29.31 7.64
CA PRO A 247 1.16 30.14 6.55
C PRO A 247 0.96 29.55 5.14
N ASP A 248 1.04 28.22 5.02
CA ASP A 248 0.89 27.48 3.76
C ASP A 248 -0.54 26.94 3.53
N ALA A 249 -1.55 27.44 4.25
CA ALA A 249 -2.93 26.92 4.18
C ALA A 249 -3.48 26.88 2.74
N VAL A 250 -3.13 27.85 1.89
CA VAL A 250 -3.55 27.88 0.48
C VAL A 250 -3.05 26.65 -0.27
N ASP A 251 -1.77 26.32 -0.11
CA ASP A 251 -1.13 25.19 -0.77
C ASP A 251 -1.68 23.85 -0.29
N VAL A 252 -1.81 23.71 1.03
CA VAL A 252 -2.26 22.47 1.65
C VAL A 252 -3.74 22.22 1.35
N LEU A 253 -4.59 23.24 1.47
CA LEU A 253 -6.02 23.08 1.19
C LEU A 253 -6.31 22.84 -0.30
N ALA A 254 -5.55 23.49 -1.19
CA ALA A 254 -5.65 23.23 -2.64
C ALA A 254 -5.32 21.78 -2.98
N LEU A 255 -4.35 21.19 -2.28
CA LEU A 255 -3.99 19.78 -2.43
C LEU A 255 -5.08 18.85 -1.85
N PHE A 256 -5.69 19.20 -0.72
CA PHE A 256 -6.83 18.44 -0.15
C PHE A 256 -8.01 18.41 -1.11
N LEU A 257 -8.32 19.54 -1.75
CA LEU A 257 -9.38 19.60 -2.76
C LEU A 257 -9.05 18.77 -4.00
N ALA A 258 -7.81 18.82 -4.47
CA ALA A 258 -7.39 18.02 -5.62
C ALA A 258 -7.45 16.51 -5.29
N ARG A 259 -6.99 16.11 -4.10
CA ARG A 259 -7.12 14.73 -3.60
C ARG A 259 -8.57 14.30 -3.48
N ALA A 260 -9.42 15.17 -2.93
CA ALA A 260 -10.84 14.90 -2.78
C ALA A 260 -11.56 14.71 -4.13
N VAL A 261 -11.13 15.41 -5.18
CA VAL A 261 -11.65 15.21 -6.54
C VAL A 261 -11.12 13.91 -7.16
N VAL A 262 -9.85 13.58 -6.94
CA VAL A 262 -9.25 12.32 -7.43
C VAL A 262 -9.85 11.09 -6.75
N ASP A 263 -10.20 11.19 -5.47
CA ASP A 263 -10.79 10.11 -4.67
C ASP A 263 -12.31 9.98 -4.87
N ASP A 264 -12.90 10.73 -5.83
CA ASP A 264 -14.33 10.81 -6.11
C ASP A 264 -15.22 11.17 -4.90
N ILE A 265 -14.64 11.78 -3.87
CA ILE A 265 -15.40 12.30 -2.71
C ILE A 265 -15.97 13.70 -2.98
N LEU A 266 -15.44 14.41 -3.99
CA LEU A 266 -15.97 15.67 -4.50
C LEU A 266 -16.06 15.65 -6.03
N PRO A 267 -17.17 16.14 -6.62
CA PRO A 267 -17.27 16.27 -8.07
C PRO A 267 -16.34 17.38 -8.59
N PRO A 268 -15.72 17.24 -9.78
CA PRO A 268 -14.89 18.30 -10.38
C PRO A 268 -15.62 19.64 -10.54
N ALA A 269 -16.93 19.61 -10.73
CA ALA A 269 -17.78 20.80 -10.82
C ALA A 269 -17.83 21.62 -9.52
N PHE A 270 -17.43 21.04 -8.37
CA PHE A 270 -17.33 21.72 -7.08
C PHE A 270 -16.52 23.02 -7.19
N LEU A 271 -15.36 22.95 -7.85
CA LEU A 271 -14.42 24.07 -7.94
C LEU A 271 -15.09 25.29 -8.60
N LYS A 272 -15.69 25.08 -9.77
CA LYS A 272 -16.35 26.14 -10.55
C LYS A 272 -17.56 26.73 -9.82
N ARG A 273 -18.35 25.88 -9.14
CA ARG A 273 -19.52 26.32 -8.37
C ARG A 273 -19.11 27.15 -7.14
N GLN A 274 -18.10 26.72 -6.40
CA GLN A 274 -17.66 27.42 -5.21
C GLN A 274 -16.95 28.74 -5.57
N MET A 275 -16.21 28.78 -6.68
CA MET A 275 -15.60 30.02 -7.19
C MET A 275 -16.64 31.10 -7.54
N ALA A 276 -17.84 30.70 -7.98
CA ALA A 276 -18.92 31.65 -8.31
C ALA A 276 -19.60 32.24 -7.06
N TYR A 277 -19.54 31.52 -5.93
CA TYR A 277 -20.16 31.93 -4.67
C TYR A 277 -19.25 32.79 -3.78
N LEU A 278 -17.94 32.60 -3.87
CA LEU A 278 -16.97 33.30 -3.03
C LEU A 278 -16.59 34.70 -3.58
N PRO A 279 -16.22 35.66 -2.70
CA PRO A 279 -15.66 36.93 -3.13
C PRO A 279 -14.41 36.74 -4.00
N LYS A 280 -14.28 37.49 -5.09
CA LYS A 280 -13.21 37.31 -6.10
C LYS A 280 -11.79 37.42 -5.54
N ASP A 281 -11.63 38.19 -4.48
CA ASP A 281 -10.35 38.48 -3.83
C ASP A 281 -10.09 37.61 -2.58
N SER A 282 -10.97 36.65 -2.27
CA SER A 282 -10.78 35.77 -1.11
C SER A 282 -9.68 34.75 -1.34
N LYS A 283 -9.02 34.33 -0.25
CA LYS A 283 -8.05 33.23 -0.29
C LYS A 283 -8.69 31.91 -0.66
N GLY A 284 -9.99 31.75 -0.42
CA GLY A 284 -10.76 30.61 -0.91
C GLY A 284 -10.76 30.50 -2.44
N VAL A 285 -10.88 31.62 -3.16
CA VAL A 285 -10.78 31.60 -4.63
C VAL A 285 -9.35 31.26 -5.09
N GLU A 286 -8.32 31.72 -4.37
CA GLU A 286 -6.93 31.37 -4.65
C GLU A 286 -6.68 29.86 -4.52
N VAL A 287 -7.18 29.25 -3.43
CA VAL A 287 -7.17 27.80 -3.19
C VAL A 287 -7.79 27.03 -4.36
N LEU A 288 -9.00 27.43 -4.79
CA LEU A 288 -9.74 26.74 -5.86
C LEU A 288 -8.99 26.83 -7.21
N LYS A 289 -8.47 28.02 -7.56
CA LYS A 289 -7.67 28.22 -8.77
C LYS A 289 -6.39 27.38 -8.75
N LYS A 290 -5.75 27.30 -7.58
CA LYS A 290 -4.51 26.51 -7.40
C LYS A 290 -4.79 25.02 -7.55
N ALA A 291 -5.89 24.53 -6.98
CA ALA A 291 -6.36 23.15 -7.14
C ALA A 291 -6.59 22.79 -8.62
N GLU A 292 -7.35 23.63 -9.33
CA GLU A 292 -7.66 23.41 -10.75
C GLU A 292 -6.41 23.46 -11.64
N LYS A 293 -5.59 24.51 -11.50
CA LYS A 293 -4.46 24.75 -12.41
C LYS A 293 -3.25 23.88 -12.14
N ASN A 294 -2.86 23.73 -10.87
CA ASN A 294 -1.57 23.12 -10.52
C ASN A 294 -1.66 21.62 -10.30
N TYR A 295 -2.84 21.12 -9.92
CA TYR A 295 -3.03 19.72 -9.62
C TYR A 295 -3.90 19.05 -10.67
N LEU A 296 -5.13 19.50 -10.92
CA LEU A 296 -6.08 18.77 -11.75
C LEU A 296 -5.88 18.96 -13.27
N SER A 297 -5.28 20.07 -13.70
CA SER A 297 -5.00 20.32 -15.13
C SER A 297 -3.69 19.70 -15.63
N ALA A 298 -2.89 19.09 -14.74
CA ALA A 298 -1.59 18.51 -15.08
C ALA A 298 -1.73 17.06 -15.59
N PRO A 299 -0.95 16.64 -16.60
CA PRO A 299 -0.83 15.22 -16.94
C PRO A 299 -0.35 14.41 -15.73
N LEU A 300 -0.90 13.21 -15.50
CA LEU A 300 -0.58 12.33 -14.35
C LEU A 300 -0.98 12.88 -12.96
N HIS A 301 -1.94 13.81 -12.90
CA HIS A 301 -2.41 14.44 -11.66
C HIS A 301 -2.72 13.47 -10.50
N ALA A 302 -3.50 12.41 -10.72
CA ALA A 302 -3.89 11.48 -9.67
C ALA A 302 -2.68 10.83 -8.94
N GLU A 303 -1.71 10.32 -9.71
CA GLU A 303 -0.52 9.65 -9.19
C GLU A 303 0.43 10.60 -8.43
N ILE A 304 0.51 11.86 -8.88
CA ILE A 304 1.33 12.89 -8.21
C ILE A 304 0.66 13.31 -6.90
N ILE A 305 -0.66 13.52 -6.92
CA ILE A 305 -1.44 13.94 -5.74
C ILE A 305 -1.40 12.86 -4.66
N GLU A 306 -1.52 11.58 -5.04
CA GLU A 306 -1.38 10.41 -4.15
C GLU A 306 -0.03 10.29 -3.45
N ARG A 307 1.01 10.90 -4.02
CA ARG A 307 2.39 10.81 -3.50
C ARG A 307 2.80 12.02 -2.67
N ARG A 308 2.02 13.11 -2.68
CA ARG A 308 2.47 14.41 -2.15
C ARG A 308 2.57 14.49 -0.63
N TRP A 309 1.64 13.90 0.10
CA TRP A 309 1.73 13.84 1.57
C TRP A 309 2.44 12.60 2.08
N GLY A 310 3.20 11.94 1.20
CA GLY A 310 4.16 10.92 1.59
C GLY A 310 3.53 9.97 2.60
N GLY A 311 2.43 9.30 2.21
CA GLY A 311 1.84 8.30 3.06
C GLY A 311 2.98 7.44 3.58
N SER A 312 3.08 7.28 4.90
CA SER A 312 4.00 6.33 5.52
C SER A 312 3.83 4.90 4.96
N LYS A 313 2.78 4.68 4.16
CA LYS A 313 2.47 3.50 3.34
C LYS A 313 3.22 3.43 1.98
N ASN A 314 3.95 4.47 1.54
CA ASN A 314 4.70 4.50 0.28
C ASN A 314 6.23 4.49 0.44
N MET A 315 6.75 4.72 1.65
CA MET A 315 8.16 4.44 1.93
C MET A 315 8.25 2.94 2.21
N THR A 316 8.52 2.17 1.17
CA THR A 316 8.69 0.73 1.32
C THR A 316 9.96 0.45 2.13
N VAL A 317 10.05 -0.76 2.67
CA VAL A 317 11.29 -1.23 3.31
C VAL A 317 12.46 -1.08 2.34
N ASP A 318 12.25 -1.37 1.04
CA ASP A 318 13.26 -1.20 0.00
C ASP A 318 13.64 0.28 -0.22
N ASP A 319 12.70 1.22 -0.17
CA ASP A 319 13.00 2.66 -0.26
C ASP A 319 13.85 3.14 0.93
N VAL A 320 13.53 2.67 2.15
CA VAL A 320 14.35 2.96 3.35
C VAL A 320 15.75 2.37 3.20
N LYS A 321 15.85 1.10 2.80
CA LYS A 321 17.12 0.42 2.52
C LYS A 321 17.95 1.15 1.47
N ALA A 322 17.33 1.64 0.40
CA ALA A 322 17.98 2.42 -0.65
C ALA A 322 18.49 3.77 -0.14
N ARG A 323 17.71 4.49 0.68
CA ARG A 323 18.14 5.73 1.33
C ARG A 323 19.31 5.50 2.28
N ILE A 324 19.28 4.42 3.06
CA ILE A 324 20.41 4.02 3.93
C ILE A 324 21.66 3.74 3.08
N ASN A 325 21.53 2.98 1.99
CA ASN A 325 22.66 2.73 1.09
C ASN A 325 23.23 4.02 0.50
N ASN A 326 22.38 4.92 0.00
CA ASN A 326 22.82 6.19 -0.55
C ASN A 326 23.54 7.05 0.49
N LEU A 327 23.01 7.12 1.71
CA LEU A 327 23.67 7.76 2.85
C LEU A 327 25.08 7.19 3.08
N LEU A 328 25.21 5.87 3.18
CA LEU A 328 26.50 5.24 3.48
C LEU A 328 27.50 5.47 2.34
N VAL A 329 27.07 5.36 1.09
CA VAL A 329 27.91 5.62 -0.09
C VAL A 329 28.34 7.09 -0.15
N GLU A 330 27.42 8.03 0.10
CA GLU A 330 27.70 9.46 0.11
C GLU A 330 28.67 9.82 1.23
N TYR A 331 28.50 9.26 2.42
CA TYR A 331 29.41 9.47 3.53
C TYR A 331 30.81 8.92 3.26
N VAL A 332 30.93 7.70 2.72
CA VAL A 332 32.24 7.13 2.35
C VAL A 332 32.95 7.98 1.29
N THR A 333 32.19 8.66 0.43
CA THR A 333 32.74 9.53 -0.63
C THR A 333 33.10 10.92 -0.12
N SER A 334 32.26 11.52 0.73
CA SER A 334 32.37 12.91 1.18
C SER A 334 33.13 13.08 2.49
N GLY A 335 33.03 12.10 3.40
CA GLY A 335 33.46 12.21 4.79
C GLY A 335 32.60 13.17 5.64
N ASP A 336 31.46 13.67 5.13
CA ASP A 336 30.64 14.64 5.85
C ASP A 336 29.73 13.96 6.89
N LYS A 337 30.18 13.99 8.14
CA LYS A 337 29.46 13.44 9.29
C LYS A 337 28.17 14.19 9.60
N LYS A 338 28.15 15.51 9.41
CA LYS A 338 26.95 16.32 9.73
C LYS A 338 25.83 15.99 8.77
N GLU A 339 26.16 15.83 7.50
CA GLU A 339 25.20 15.39 6.49
C GLU A 339 24.70 13.97 6.78
N ALA A 340 25.60 13.04 7.12
CA ALA A 340 25.22 11.68 7.50
C ALA A 340 24.26 11.68 8.70
N PHE A 341 24.53 12.43 9.76
CA PHE A 341 23.64 12.51 10.93
C PHE A 341 22.30 13.18 10.61
N ARG A 342 22.30 14.21 9.75
CA ARG A 342 21.06 14.81 9.25
C ARG A 342 20.21 13.78 8.53
N CYS A 343 20.81 13.05 7.60
CA CYS A 343 20.13 12.02 6.84
C CYS A 343 19.64 10.85 7.73
N ILE A 344 20.42 10.39 8.73
CA ILE A 344 19.95 9.38 9.72
C ILE A 344 18.70 9.89 10.44
N LYS A 345 18.70 11.15 10.90
CA LYS A 345 17.55 11.76 11.56
C LYS A 345 16.34 11.88 10.63
N ASP A 346 16.57 12.23 9.37
CA ASP A 346 15.55 12.39 8.34
C ASP A 346 14.97 11.07 7.82
N LEU A 347 15.55 9.91 8.19
CA LEU A 347 14.92 8.60 7.94
C LEU A 347 13.66 8.41 8.80
N LYS A 348 13.58 9.01 9.99
CA LYS A 348 12.44 8.93 10.92
C LYS A 348 11.98 7.50 11.27
N VAL A 349 12.91 6.53 11.30
CA VAL A 349 12.64 5.11 11.63
C VAL A 349 13.57 4.58 12.75
N PRO A 350 13.47 5.08 13.98
CA PRO A 350 14.42 4.79 15.07
C PRO A 350 14.51 3.30 15.46
N PHE A 351 13.43 2.53 15.27
CA PHE A 351 13.41 1.08 15.52
C PHE A 351 14.01 0.25 14.37
N TYR A 352 14.36 0.91 13.26
CA TYR A 352 14.97 0.32 12.06
C TYR A 352 16.44 0.71 11.89
N HIS A 353 17.03 1.45 12.84
CA HIS A 353 18.43 1.86 12.77
C HIS A 353 19.42 0.68 12.80
N HIS A 354 18.99 -0.51 13.27
CA HIS A 354 19.75 -1.75 13.15
C HIS A 354 20.13 -2.08 11.69
N GLU A 355 19.32 -1.67 10.71
CA GLU A 355 19.61 -1.86 9.29
C GLU A 355 20.75 -0.93 8.80
N ILE A 356 20.91 0.26 9.39
CA ILE A 356 22.05 1.16 9.11
C ILE A 356 23.36 0.47 9.52
N VAL A 357 23.37 -0.09 10.74
CA VAL A 357 24.52 -0.81 11.31
C VAL A 357 24.85 -2.02 10.45
N LYS A 358 23.86 -2.87 10.16
CA LYS A 358 24.03 -4.06 9.31
C LYS A 358 24.62 -3.70 7.95
N ARG A 359 24.05 -2.72 7.24
CA ARG A 359 24.52 -2.31 5.90
C ARG A 359 25.89 -1.67 5.91
N ALA A 360 26.21 -0.85 6.91
CA ALA A 360 27.54 -0.27 7.07
C ALA A 360 28.60 -1.36 7.27
N LEU A 361 28.31 -2.38 8.08
CA LEU A 361 29.22 -3.50 8.29
C LEU A 361 29.41 -4.34 7.02
N ILE A 362 28.32 -4.66 6.29
CA ILE A 362 28.42 -5.36 5.01
C ILE A 362 29.28 -4.56 4.02
N MET A 363 29.05 -3.24 3.90
CA MET A 363 29.84 -2.38 3.02
C MET A 363 31.32 -2.30 3.43
N ALA A 364 31.62 -2.32 4.73
CA ALA A 364 33.00 -2.41 5.24
C ALA A 364 33.65 -3.77 4.93
N MET A 365 32.87 -4.85 4.96
CA MET A 365 33.33 -6.20 4.59
C MET A 365 33.62 -6.33 3.09
N GLU A 366 32.80 -5.70 2.24
CA GLU A 366 32.98 -5.66 0.78
C GLU A 366 34.14 -4.74 0.37
N ARG A 367 34.31 -3.61 1.05
CA ARG A 367 35.26 -2.54 0.69
C ARG A 367 36.16 -2.19 1.87
N ARG A 368 37.36 -2.77 1.91
CA ARG A 368 38.34 -2.53 2.99
C ARG A 368 38.69 -1.06 3.18
N GLN A 369 38.71 -0.26 2.11
CA GLN A 369 38.96 1.18 2.18
C GLN A 369 37.83 1.97 2.88
N ALA A 370 36.61 1.43 2.90
CA ALA A 370 35.46 2.06 3.55
C ALA A 370 35.34 1.67 5.03
N GLU A 371 36.09 0.66 5.49
CA GLU A 371 36.00 0.11 6.85
C GLU A 371 36.20 1.17 7.94
N GLY A 372 37.32 1.90 7.90
CA GLY A 372 37.62 2.95 8.89
C GLY A 372 36.53 4.02 8.98
N PRO A 373 36.21 4.71 7.87
CA PRO A 373 35.16 5.72 7.85
C PRO A 373 33.82 5.21 8.41
N LEU A 374 33.38 4.02 7.99
CA LEU A 374 32.09 3.45 8.38
C LEU A 374 32.05 3.08 9.87
N LEU A 375 33.12 2.50 10.43
CA LEU A 375 33.20 2.23 11.86
C LEU A 375 33.23 3.53 12.68
N ASP A 376 33.94 4.56 12.20
CA ASP A 376 33.95 5.88 12.84
C ASP A 376 32.55 6.51 12.84
N LEU A 377 31.79 6.39 11.74
CA LEU A 377 30.41 6.87 11.66
C LEU A 377 29.50 6.16 12.67
N LEU A 378 29.58 4.83 12.75
CA LEU A 378 28.74 4.04 13.67
C LEU A 378 29.06 4.35 15.12
N LYS A 379 30.34 4.51 15.45
CA LYS A 379 30.79 4.89 16.79
C LYS A 379 30.22 6.25 17.19
N GLU A 380 30.42 7.28 16.37
CA GLU A 380 29.97 8.64 16.69
C GLU A 380 28.44 8.75 16.66
N ALA A 381 27.75 8.04 15.76
CA ALA A 381 26.30 7.96 15.77
C ALA A 381 25.76 7.31 17.06
N GLY A 382 26.52 6.37 17.64
CA GLY A 382 26.23 5.77 18.94
C GLY A 382 26.45 6.74 20.11
N GLU A 383 27.59 7.43 20.13
CA GLU A 383 27.98 8.39 21.18
C GLU A 383 27.03 9.60 21.22
N GLU A 384 26.64 10.13 20.06
CA GLU A 384 25.71 11.26 19.92
C GLU A 384 24.23 10.83 20.04
N GLY A 385 23.96 9.53 20.21
CA GLY A 385 22.62 9.00 20.43
C GLY A 385 21.71 8.94 19.19
N PHE A 386 22.24 9.11 17.99
CA PHE A 386 21.48 8.91 16.74
C PHE A 386 21.12 7.42 16.53
N ILE A 387 21.98 6.51 16.99
CA ILE A 387 21.71 5.06 17.01
C ILE A 387 21.88 4.58 18.45
N ASN A 388 20.82 4.04 19.05
CA ASN A 388 20.91 3.54 20.41
C ASN A 388 21.65 2.20 20.48
N SER A 389 22.22 1.89 21.65
CA SER A 389 23.02 0.66 21.87
C SER A 389 22.26 -0.64 21.52
N SER A 390 20.94 -0.69 21.76
CA SER A 390 20.12 -1.85 21.40
C SER A 390 20.04 -2.05 19.88
N GLN A 391 19.89 -0.98 19.11
CA GLN A 391 19.89 -1.03 17.63
C GLN A 391 21.27 -1.40 17.09
N THR A 392 22.34 -0.94 17.74
CA THR A 392 23.71 -1.35 17.43
C THR A 392 23.90 -2.85 17.60
N SER A 393 23.60 -3.39 18.79
CA SER A 393 23.72 -4.84 19.04
C SER A 393 22.85 -5.65 18.09
N LYS A 394 21.60 -5.22 17.86
CA LYS A 394 20.68 -5.89 16.92
C LYS A 394 21.23 -5.91 15.48
N GLY A 395 21.90 -4.85 15.03
CA GLY A 395 22.54 -4.81 13.71
C GLY A 395 23.67 -5.84 13.56
N PHE A 396 24.49 -6.01 14.60
CA PHE A 396 25.54 -7.03 14.64
C PHE A 396 24.97 -8.44 14.70
N ASP A 397 24.01 -8.71 15.59
CA ASP A 397 23.37 -10.03 15.71
C ASP A 397 22.77 -10.48 14.38
N ARG A 398 22.12 -9.57 13.65
CA ARG A 398 21.54 -9.88 12.33
C ARG A 398 22.60 -10.17 11.27
N LEU A 399 23.76 -9.55 11.36
CA LEU A 399 24.88 -9.86 10.47
C LEU A 399 25.49 -11.22 10.83
N ILE A 400 25.59 -11.56 12.11
CA ILE A 400 26.02 -12.88 12.58
C ILE A 400 25.08 -13.97 12.07
N ASP A 401 23.76 -13.76 12.15
CA ASP A 401 22.75 -14.71 11.67
C ASP A 401 22.82 -14.95 10.14
N THR A 402 23.30 -13.96 9.38
CA THR A 402 23.36 -14.01 7.90
C THR A 402 24.77 -14.24 7.35
N VAL A 403 25.76 -14.44 8.21
CA VAL A 403 27.18 -14.52 7.82
C VAL A 403 27.49 -15.70 6.89
N ASP A 404 26.76 -16.81 7.03
CA ASP A 404 26.92 -18.00 6.17
C ASP A 404 26.45 -17.72 4.74
N ASP A 405 25.29 -17.08 4.58
CA ASP A 405 24.81 -16.63 3.28
C ASP A 405 25.73 -15.54 2.70
N LEU A 406 26.22 -14.61 3.54
CA LEU A 406 27.17 -13.57 3.14
C LEU A 406 28.52 -14.12 2.66
N SER A 407 28.93 -15.29 3.16
CA SER A 407 30.19 -15.94 2.77
C SER A 407 30.17 -16.42 1.32
N LEU A 408 28.99 -16.46 0.67
CA LEU A 408 28.85 -16.74 -0.76
C LEU A 408 29.36 -15.59 -1.61
N ASP A 409 29.15 -14.35 -1.17
CA ASP A 409 29.52 -13.13 -1.91
C ASP A 409 30.89 -12.59 -1.45
N ILE A 410 31.23 -12.77 -0.16
CA ILE A 410 32.46 -12.25 0.45
C ILE A 410 33.29 -13.42 1.00
N PRO A 411 34.40 -13.81 0.34
CA PRO A 411 35.30 -14.81 0.88
C PRO A 411 35.80 -14.42 2.28
N ASN A 412 35.83 -15.38 3.19
CA ASN A 412 36.22 -15.18 4.59
C ASN A 412 35.33 -14.18 5.37
N ALA A 413 34.06 -13.97 4.97
CA ALA A 413 33.12 -13.07 5.66
C ALA A 413 33.11 -13.25 7.19
N ARG A 414 33.17 -14.50 7.65
CA ARG A 414 33.21 -14.87 9.07
C ARG A 414 34.43 -14.32 9.82
N GLU A 415 35.62 -14.46 9.24
CA GLU A 415 36.87 -13.95 9.82
C GLU A 415 36.86 -12.41 9.84
N ILE A 416 36.38 -11.79 8.75
CA ILE A 416 36.27 -10.34 8.64
C ILE A 416 35.30 -9.80 9.70
N LEU A 417 34.12 -10.41 9.84
CA LEU A 417 33.13 -10.02 10.83
C LEU A 417 33.70 -10.13 12.26
N GLN A 418 34.43 -11.19 12.56
CA GLN A 418 35.09 -11.35 13.86
C GLN A 418 36.10 -10.24 14.14
N ASN A 419 36.89 -9.85 13.13
CA ASN A 419 37.84 -8.74 13.25
C ASN A 419 37.12 -7.41 13.49
N LEU A 420 36.01 -7.14 12.78
CA LEU A 420 35.19 -5.95 12.98
C LEU A 420 34.56 -5.91 14.39
N MET A 421 34.04 -7.04 14.87
CA MET A 421 33.52 -7.16 16.24
C MET A 421 34.60 -6.88 17.29
N SER A 422 35.80 -7.43 17.09
CA SER A 422 36.93 -7.24 18.00
C SER A 422 37.37 -5.77 18.06
N LYS A 423 37.39 -5.09 16.90
CA LYS A 423 37.72 -3.67 16.79
C LYS A 423 36.64 -2.78 17.42
N ALA A 424 35.37 -3.06 17.15
CA ALA A 424 34.27 -2.33 17.77
C ALA A 424 34.25 -2.51 19.31
N ALA A 425 34.64 -3.69 19.79
CA ALA A 425 34.80 -3.98 21.21
C ALA A 425 35.99 -3.24 21.84
N SER A 426 37.14 -3.20 21.16
CA SER A 426 38.31 -2.45 21.65
C SER A 426 38.05 -0.96 21.70
N ASP A 427 37.25 -0.45 20.78
CA ASP A 427 36.86 0.97 20.71
C ASP A 427 35.71 1.33 21.66
N GLY A 428 35.15 0.35 22.36
CA GLY A 428 34.27 0.53 23.51
C GLY A 428 32.80 0.84 23.20
N TRP A 429 32.39 0.83 21.94
CA TRP A 429 31.00 1.13 21.56
C TRP A 429 30.11 -0.13 21.42
N ILE A 430 30.68 -1.33 21.65
CA ILE A 430 29.95 -2.60 21.68
C ILE A 430 30.39 -3.48 22.85
N CYS A 431 29.42 -4.12 23.49
CA CYS A 431 29.67 -5.16 24.49
C CYS A 431 29.55 -6.55 23.83
N VAL A 432 30.67 -7.22 23.56
CA VAL A 432 30.70 -8.53 22.85
C VAL A 432 29.92 -9.61 23.58
N SER A 433 29.87 -9.56 24.92
CA SER A 433 29.07 -10.50 25.72
C SER A 433 27.56 -10.32 25.54
N SER A 434 27.12 -9.24 24.90
CA SER A 434 25.70 -8.98 24.56
C SER A 434 25.34 -9.46 23.15
N LEU A 435 26.30 -9.96 22.37
CA LEU A 435 26.07 -10.44 21.00
C LEU A 435 25.94 -11.97 20.94
N LYS A 436 25.30 -12.47 19.89
CA LYS A 436 25.27 -13.90 19.56
C LYS A 436 26.68 -14.46 19.35
N SER A 437 26.90 -15.73 19.70
CA SER A 437 28.20 -16.38 19.50
C SER A 437 28.45 -16.68 18.02
N LEU A 438 29.58 -16.20 17.50
CA LEU A 438 30.02 -16.49 16.14
C LEU A 438 30.91 -17.76 16.15
N SER A 439 30.41 -18.87 15.60
CA SER A 439 31.23 -20.07 15.35
C SER A 439 32.25 -19.79 14.24
N LEU A 440 33.47 -20.35 14.31
CA LEU A 440 34.48 -20.23 13.26
C LEU A 440 34.41 -21.35 12.20
N GLU A 441 33.87 -22.49 12.59
CA GLU A 441 33.67 -23.62 11.68
C GLU A 441 32.36 -23.42 10.89
N PRO A 442 32.38 -23.51 9.54
CA PRO A 442 31.14 -23.73 8.80
C PRO A 442 30.51 -25.01 9.34
N LYS A 443 29.19 -25.01 9.61
CA LYS A 443 28.49 -26.28 9.85
C LYS A 443 28.83 -27.21 8.69
N LYS A 444 29.11 -28.49 8.94
CA LYS A 444 29.38 -29.47 7.87
C LYS A 444 28.19 -29.48 6.91
N GLU A 445 28.31 -28.73 5.83
CA GLU A 445 27.23 -28.54 4.86
C GLU A 445 27.08 -29.80 4.03
N SER A 446 25.84 -30.29 3.92
CA SER A 446 25.53 -31.38 3.00
C SER A 446 25.64 -30.89 1.55
N LEU A 447 25.83 -31.82 0.61
CA LEU A 447 25.79 -31.50 -0.83
C LEU A 447 24.45 -30.83 -1.25
N GLU A 448 23.37 -31.15 -0.55
CA GLU A 448 22.03 -30.56 -0.75
C GLU A 448 21.97 -29.08 -0.31
N GLU A 449 22.62 -28.69 0.80
CA GLU A 449 22.67 -27.28 1.26
C GLU A 449 23.48 -26.37 0.34
N SER A 450 24.49 -26.90 -0.35
CA SER A 450 25.26 -26.15 -1.35
C SER A 450 24.45 -25.91 -2.64
N ALA A 451 23.71 -26.93 -3.11
CA ALA A 451 22.82 -26.80 -4.25
C ALA A 451 21.67 -25.81 -3.96
N ALA A 452 21.06 -25.89 -2.77
CA ALA A 452 20.02 -24.97 -2.33
C ALA A 452 20.51 -23.52 -2.27
N ARG A 453 21.73 -23.26 -1.79
CA ARG A 453 22.31 -21.90 -1.78
C ARG A 453 22.55 -21.34 -3.18
N ASN A 454 23.13 -22.14 -4.08
CA ASN A 454 23.31 -21.72 -5.47
C ASN A 454 21.96 -21.40 -6.14
N PHE A 455 20.93 -22.21 -5.88
CA PHE A 455 19.60 -21.96 -6.39
C PHE A 455 18.99 -20.67 -5.84
N LYS A 456 19.15 -20.35 -4.55
CA LYS A 456 18.65 -19.09 -3.95
C LYS A 456 19.17 -17.85 -4.69
N VAL A 457 20.45 -17.82 -5.04
CA VAL A 457 21.09 -16.69 -5.75
C VAL A 457 20.49 -16.54 -7.15
N LYS A 458 20.34 -17.66 -7.87
CA LYS A 458 19.75 -17.65 -9.22
C LYS A 458 18.26 -17.28 -9.19
N ALA A 459 17.50 -17.86 -8.27
CA ALA A 459 16.10 -17.54 -8.05
C ALA A 459 15.90 -16.03 -7.80
N GLN A 460 16.77 -15.42 -6.99
CA GLN A 460 16.74 -13.97 -6.78
C GLN A 460 16.92 -13.19 -8.09
N SER A 461 17.89 -13.56 -8.93
CA SER A 461 18.11 -12.89 -10.22
C SER A 461 16.88 -13.01 -11.13
N ILE A 462 16.32 -14.22 -11.24
CA ILE A 462 15.12 -14.50 -12.06
C ILE A 462 13.93 -13.65 -11.58
N ILE A 463 13.69 -13.61 -10.27
CA ILE A 463 12.58 -12.83 -9.69
C ILE A 463 12.78 -11.33 -9.90
N GLN A 464 14.02 -10.83 -9.74
CA GLN A 464 14.31 -9.41 -9.94
C GLN A 464 14.10 -8.99 -11.39
N GLU A 465 14.54 -9.80 -12.35
CA GLU A 465 14.29 -9.58 -13.77
C GLU A 465 12.79 -9.61 -14.08
N TYR A 466 12.06 -10.59 -13.55
CA TYR A 466 10.62 -10.67 -13.68
C TYR A 466 9.90 -9.42 -13.17
N PHE A 467 10.29 -8.86 -12.02
CA PHE A 467 9.67 -7.62 -11.53
C PHE A 467 9.91 -6.40 -12.43
N LEU A 468 10.96 -6.43 -13.27
CA LEU A 468 11.22 -5.40 -14.27
C LEU A 468 10.47 -5.67 -15.57
N SER A 469 10.49 -6.91 -16.06
CA SER A 469 9.97 -7.30 -17.38
C SER A 469 8.49 -7.66 -17.38
N GLY A 470 8.01 -8.29 -16.31
CA GLY A 470 6.70 -8.96 -16.24
C GLY A 470 6.61 -10.25 -17.07
N ASP A 471 7.73 -10.78 -17.56
CA ASP A 471 7.74 -11.96 -18.43
C ASP A 471 7.68 -13.26 -17.62
N ILE A 472 6.51 -13.89 -17.61
CA ILE A 472 6.28 -15.16 -16.91
C ILE A 472 6.94 -16.34 -17.65
N PHE A 473 6.99 -16.30 -18.98
CA PHE A 473 7.53 -17.41 -19.77
C PHE A 473 9.04 -17.53 -19.59
N GLU A 474 9.73 -16.39 -19.50
CA GLU A 474 11.17 -16.38 -19.19
C GLU A 474 11.45 -16.99 -17.81
N VAL A 475 10.62 -16.68 -16.81
CA VAL A 475 10.74 -17.28 -15.47
C VAL A 475 10.55 -18.79 -15.53
N ILE A 476 9.52 -19.28 -16.22
CA ILE A 476 9.27 -20.72 -16.38
C ILE A 476 10.47 -21.39 -17.06
N SER A 477 10.97 -20.82 -18.16
CA SER A 477 12.12 -21.39 -18.87
C SER A 477 13.39 -21.41 -18.01
N CYS A 478 13.67 -20.33 -17.29
CA CYS A 478 14.80 -20.25 -16.37
C CYS A 478 14.67 -21.30 -15.25
N LEU A 479 13.47 -21.50 -14.69
CA LEU A 479 13.23 -22.49 -13.64
C LEU A 479 13.34 -23.93 -14.15
N GLU A 480 12.87 -24.24 -15.35
CA GLU A 480 13.03 -25.56 -15.97
C GLU A 480 14.51 -25.90 -16.22
N GLN A 481 15.31 -24.90 -16.60
CA GLN A 481 16.75 -25.08 -16.81
C GLN A 481 17.53 -25.30 -15.51
N GLU A 482 17.13 -24.61 -14.44
CA GLU A 482 17.82 -24.63 -13.14
C GLU A 482 17.30 -25.73 -12.19
N ASN A 483 16.03 -26.12 -12.31
CA ASN A 483 15.37 -27.16 -11.52
C ASN A 483 14.89 -28.32 -12.41
N LYS A 484 15.80 -28.87 -13.24
CA LYS A 484 15.49 -29.97 -14.17
C LYS A 484 14.84 -31.20 -13.54
N THR A 485 15.05 -31.40 -12.24
CA THR A 485 14.53 -32.54 -11.47
C THR A 485 13.20 -32.23 -10.77
N CYS A 486 12.63 -31.03 -10.93
CA CYS A 486 11.42 -30.58 -10.23
C CYS A 486 11.47 -30.90 -8.73
N SER A 487 12.55 -30.47 -8.07
CA SER A 487 12.73 -30.74 -6.64
C SER A 487 11.69 -29.97 -5.82
N PRO A 488 10.87 -30.65 -4.99
CA PRO A 488 9.90 -30.01 -4.10
C PRO A 488 10.52 -28.93 -3.21
N HIS A 489 11.74 -29.20 -2.73
CA HIS A 489 12.47 -28.30 -1.86
C HIS A 489 12.91 -27.01 -2.57
N LEU A 490 13.35 -27.11 -3.84
CA LEU A 490 13.74 -25.93 -4.63
C LEU A 490 12.52 -25.08 -5.01
N ASN A 491 11.38 -25.71 -5.32
CA ASN A 491 10.13 -25.00 -5.56
C ASN A 491 9.68 -24.21 -4.31
N ALA A 492 9.72 -24.85 -3.12
CA ALA A 492 9.44 -24.18 -1.86
C ALA A 492 10.39 -22.99 -1.59
N ILE A 493 11.69 -23.15 -1.87
CA ILE A 493 12.68 -22.07 -1.77
C ILE A 493 12.33 -20.91 -2.71
N PHE A 494 11.92 -21.21 -3.95
CA PHE A 494 11.53 -20.18 -4.92
C PHE A 494 10.31 -19.40 -4.44
N VAL A 495 9.26 -20.09 -3.97
CA VAL A 495 8.05 -19.46 -3.41
C VAL A 495 8.39 -18.54 -2.24
N LYS A 496 9.18 -19.04 -1.28
CA LYS A 496 9.67 -18.21 -0.16
C LYS A 496 10.38 -16.96 -0.68
N ARG A 497 11.31 -17.12 -1.62
CA ARG A 497 12.12 -15.99 -2.13
C ARG A 497 11.27 -14.97 -2.88
N LEU A 498 10.33 -15.43 -3.71
CA LEU A 498 9.41 -14.59 -4.46
C LEU A 498 8.59 -13.69 -3.53
N ILE A 499 7.97 -14.28 -2.52
CA ILE A 499 7.11 -13.55 -1.59
C ILE A 499 7.95 -12.62 -0.70
N THR A 500 9.09 -13.07 -0.16
CA THR A 500 9.98 -12.21 0.64
C THR A 500 10.43 -10.97 -0.15
N LEU A 501 10.86 -11.14 -1.41
CA LEU A 501 11.28 -10.00 -2.25
C LEU A 501 10.12 -9.07 -2.61
N ALA A 502 8.90 -9.60 -2.76
CA ALA A 502 7.71 -8.80 -3.05
C ALA A 502 7.23 -7.98 -1.85
N MET A 503 7.30 -8.54 -0.63
CA MET A 503 6.84 -7.86 0.60
C MET A 503 7.63 -6.58 0.89
N ASP A 504 8.90 -6.54 0.51
CA ASP A 504 9.76 -5.36 0.67
C ASP A 504 9.44 -4.24 -0.33
N ARG A 505 8.60 -4.50 -1.34
CA ARG A 505 8.35 -3.63 -2.49
C ARG A 505 6.92 -3.08 -2.52
N LYS A 506 6.56 -2.40 -3.62
CA LYS A 506 5.25 -1.77 -3.81
C LYS A 506 4.20 -2.83 -4.14
N LYS A 507 2.93 -2.43 -4.06
CA LYS A 507 1.82 -3.35 -4.30
C LYS A 507 1.84 -3.97 -5.72
N ARG A 508 2.42 -3.29 -6.71
CA ARG A 508 2.64 -3.85 -8.05
C ARG A 508 3.44 -5.15 -8.00
N GLU A 509 4.59 -5.15 -7.33
CA GLU A 509 5.42 -6.35 -7.24
C GLU A 509 4.76 -7.45 -6.39
N LYS A 510 3.91 -7.06 -5.42
CA LYS A 510 3.08 -8.01 -4.65
C LYS A 510 2.00 -8.69 -5.51
N GLU A 511 1.37 -7.93 -6.40
CA GLU A 511 0.45 -8.47 -7.41
C GLU A 511 1.19 -9.37 -8.39
N MET A 512 2.33 -8.91 -8.93
CA MET A 512 3.15 -9.69 -9.85
C MET A 512 3.60 -11.02 -9.24
N ALA A 513 3.94 -11.04 -7.95
CA ALA A 513 4.27 -12.27 -7.23
C ALA A 513 3.07 -13.22 -7.10
N SER A 514 1.87 -12.69 -6.82
CA SER A 514 0.64 -13.50 -6.74
C SER A 514 0.26 -14.09 -8.11
N VAL A 515 0.37 -13.29 -9.17
CA VAL A 515 0.14 -13.72 -10.56
C VAL A 515 1.16 -14.77 -10.99
N LEU A 516 2.45 -14.56 -10.67
CA LEU A 516 3.49 -15.53 -11.01
C LEU A 516 3.25 -16.85 -10.27
N LEU A 517 2.93 -16.80 -8.98
CA LEU A 517 2.69 -17.99 -8.17
C LEU A 517 1.54 -18.85 -8.73
N SER A 518 0.46 -18.22 -9.21
CA SER A 518 -0.65 -18.94 -9.87
C SER A 518 -0.30 -19.45 -11.27
N SER A 519 0.62 -18.78 -11.97
CA SER A 519 1.04 -19.15 -13.34
C SER A 519 2.11 -20.25 -13.39
N LEU A 520 2.90 -20.41 -12.33
CA LEU A 520 3.95 -21.44 -12.25
C LEU A 520 3.40 -22.86 -12.08
N CYS A 521 2.14 -23.00 -11.67
CA CYS A 521 1.46 -24.29 -11.49
C CYS A 521 2.27 -25.32 -10.68
N PHE A 522 3.01 -24.87 -9.66
CA PHE A 522 3.70 -25.77 -8.75
C PHE A 522 2.72 -26.72 -8.04
N PRO A 523 3.16 -27.94 -7.67
CA PRO A 523 2.38 -28.81 -6.80
C PRO A 523 1.95 -28.06 -5.54
N ALA A 524 0.71 -28.25 -5.11
CA ALA A 524 0.17 -27.53 -3.94
C ALA A 524 1.04 -27.75 -2.68
N ASP A 525 1.56 -28.97 -2.49
CA ASP A 525 2.45 -29.31 -1.37
C ASP A 525 3.75 -28.49 -1.38
N ASP A 526 4.33 -28.21 -2.56
CA ASP A 526 5.55 -27.40 -2.69
C ASP A 526 5.28 -25.95 -2.31
N VAL A 527 4.13 -25.41 -2.74
CA VAL A 527 3.70 -24.06 -2.38
C VAL A 527 3.42 -23.96 -0.89
N VAL A 528 2.74 -24.95 -0.31
CA VAL A 528 2.49 -25.05 1.13
C VAL A 528 3.80 -25.08 1.90
N ASN A 529 4.77 -25.89 1.49
CA ASN A 529 6.11 -25.91 2.10
C ASN A 529 6.80 -24.54 2.01
N GLY A 530 6.67 -23.83 0.89
CA GLY A 530 7.17 -22.46 0.76
C GLY A 530 6.53 -21.48 1.76
N PHE A 531 5.23 -21.58 1.97
CA PHE A 531 4.51 -20.80 2.99
C PHE A 531 4.86 -21.21 4.42
N VAL A 532 5.08 -22.50 4.70
CA VAL A 532 5.60 -22.98 5.99
C VAL A 532 6.94 -22.29 6.28
N MET A 533 7.88 -22.31 5.33
CA MET A 533 9.18 -21.65 5.52
C MET A 533 9.06 -20.12 5.71
N LEU A 534 8.02 -19.48 5.17
CA LEU A 534 7.73 -18.05 5.40
C LEU A 534 7.18 -17.82 6.81
N ILE A 535 6.26 -18.66 7.26
CA ILE A 535 5.65 -18.59 8.60
C ILE A 535 6.68 -18.85 9.71
N GLU A 536 7.54 -19.85 9.54
CA GLU A 536 8.62 -20.16 10.48
C GLU A 536 9.62 -19.01 10.63
N SER A 537 9.83 -18.22 9.57
CA SER A 537 10.73 -17.06 9.57
C SER A 537 10.00 -15.73 9.66
N ALA A 538 8.71 -15.72 9.99
CA ALA A 538 7.91 -14.50 10.03
C ALA A 538 8.32 -13.58 11.19
N ASP A 539 8.69 -14.15 12.34
CA ASP A 539 9.18 -13.37 13.49
C ASP A 539 10.48 -12.61 13.13
N ASP A 540 11.42 -13.26 12.45
CA ASP A 540 12.66 -12.63 11.97
C ASP A 540 12.38 -11.60 10.86
N THR A 541 11.49 -11.94 9.92
CA THR A 541 11.12 -11.06 8.81
C THR A 541 10.42 -9.79 9.31
N ALA A 542 9.64 -9.86 10.39
CA ALA A 542 8.98 -8.69 10.98
C ALA A 542 9.96 -7.65 11.53
N LEU A 543 11.18 -8.07 11.89
CA LEU A 543 12.24 -7.16 12.31
C LEU A 543 12.72 -6.29 11.14
N ASP A 544 12.59 -6.81 9.92
CA ASP A 544 12.97 -6.17 8.66
C ASP A 544 11.83 -5.45 7.96
N ASN A 545 10.62 -5.98 8.12
CA ASN A 545 9.43 -5.49 7.49
C ASN A 545 8.29 -5.43 8.51
N PRO A 546 7.98 -4.25 9.08
CA PRO A 546 6.96 -4.12 10.11
C PRO A 546 5.54 -4.44 9.61
N VAL A 547 5.33 -4.50 8.29
CA VAL A 547 4.03 -4.80 7.64
C VAL A 547 3.93 -6.27 7.21
N VAL A 548 4.88 -7.13 7.64
CA VAL A 548 4.91 -8.54 7.23
C VAL A 548 3.64 -9.29 7.64
N VAL A 549 3.01 -8.91 8.76
CA VAL A 549 1.81 -9.60 9.25
C VAL A 549 0.68 -9.46 8.23
N GLU A 550 0.39 -8.22 7.84
CA GLU A 550 -0.66 -7.88 6.90
C GLU A 550 -0.34 -8.41 5.51
N ASP A 551 0.90 -8.22 5.04
CA ASP A 551 1.29 -8.62 3.69
C ASP A 551 1.28 -10.15 3.52
N LEU A 552 1.89 -10.88 4.46
CA LEU A 552 1.97 -12.34 4.38
C LEU A 552 0.59 -12.98 4.56
N ALA A 553 -0.26 -12.42 5.45
CA ALA A 553 -1.64 -12.87 5.60
C ALA A 553 -2.44 -12.67 4.31
N MET A 554 -2.19 -11.56 3.61
CA MET A 554 -2.84 -11.28 2.33
C MET A 554 -2.34 -12.21 1.22
N PHE A 555 -1.05 -12.51 1.15
CA PHE A 555 -0.51 -13.51 0.21
C PHE A 555 -1.10 -14.91 0.45
N LEU A 556 -1.22 -15.35 1.70
CA LEU A 556 -1.87 -16.62 2.04
C LEU A 556 -3.33 -16.64 1.59
N ALA A 557 -4.10 -15.59 1.90
CA ALA A 557 -5.49 -15.48 1.49
C ALA A 557 -5.62 -15.44 -0.05
N ARG A 558 -4.70 -14.72 -0.74
CA ARG A 558 -4.64 -14.61 -2.20
C ARG A 558 -4.34 -15.95 -2.85
N ALA A 559 -3.39 -16.72 -2.32
CA ALA A 559 -3.03 -18.03 -2.84
C ALA A 559 -4.18 -19.04 -2.73
N VAL A 560 -5.02 -18.94 -1.70
CA VAL A 560 -6.25 -19.74 -1.57
C VAL A 560 -7.31 -19.30 -2.58
N VAL A 561 -7.48 -18.00 -2.78
CA VAL A 561 -8.45 -17.45 -3.76
C VAL A 561 -8.03 -17.72 -5.21
N ASP A 562 -6.72 -17.75 -5.49
CA ASP A 562 -6.15 -18.18 -6.77
C ASP A 562 -6.15 -19.70 -6.98
N GLU A 563 -6.64 -20.46 -5.99
CA GLU A 563 -6.70 -21.93 -6.02
C GLU A 563 -5.30 -22.58 -6.17
N VAL A 564 -4.23 -21.85 -5.81
CA VAL A 564 -2.87 -22.40 -5.69
C VAL A 564 -2.78 -23.34 -4.49
N MET A 565 -3.59 -23.10 -3.47
CA MET A 565 -3.67 -23.94 -2.27
C MET A 565 -5.13 -24.11 -1.83
N ALA A 566 -5.45 -25.24 -1.23
CA ALA A 566 -6.76 -25.49 -0.66
C ALA A 566 -6.92 -24.82 0.72
N PRO A 567 -8.16 -24.45 1.13
CA PRO A 567 -8.43 -23.92 2.47
C PRO A 567 -7.99 -24.86 3.61
N GLN A 568 -7.95 -26.18 3.38
CA GLN A 568 -7.48 -27.15 4.37
C GLN A 568 -5.98 -27.02 4.65
N HIS A 569 -5.17 -26.63 3.66
CA HIS A 569 -3.73 -26.48 3.84
C HIS A 569 -3.37 -25.31 4.79
N LEU A 570 -4.26 -24.32 4.98
CA LEU A 570 -4.08 -23.29 6.02
C LEU A 570 -4.11 -23.86 7.44
N GLU A 571 -4.84 -24.95 7.67
CA GLU A 571 -4.86 -25.63 8.96
C GLU A 571 -3.56 -26.40 9.17
N GLU A 572 -3.03 -27.05 8.11
CA GLU A 572 -1.76 -27.77 8.13
C GLU A 572 -0.57 -26.84 8.42
N ILE A 573 -0.51 -25.67 7.76
CA ILE A 573 0.51 -24.63 8.05
C ILE A 573 0.41 -24.17 9.51
N GLY A 574 -0.81 -24.07 10.06
CA GLY A 574 -1.04 -23.70 11.45
C GLY A 574 -0.51 -24.69 12.48
N THR A 575 -0.44 -25.99 12.14
CA THR A 575 0.13 -27.00 13.05
C THR A 575 1.63 -26.85 13.26
N GLN A 576 2.34 -26.13 12.38
CA GLN A 576 3.78 -25.92 12.45
C GLN A 576 4.19 -24.62 13.16
N CYS A 577 3.24 -23.84 13.68
CA CYS A 577 3.56 -22.59 14.37
C CYS A 577 4.18 -22.82 15.76
N VAL A 578 5.25 -22.08 16.08
CA VAL A 578 6.07 -22.24 17.30
C VAL A 578 5.34 -21.80 18.60
N GLY A 579 4.15 -21.22 18.49
CA GLY A 579 3.29 -20.91 19.64
C GLY A 579 2.14 -19.94 19.32
N PRO A 580 1.14 -19.81 20.22
CA PRO A 580 -0.08 -19.02 19.98
C PRO A 580 0.15 -17.50 19.82
N ASP A 581 1.24 -16.96 20.39
CA ASP A 581 1.56 -15.52 20.32
C ASP A 581 2.60 -15.14 19.24
N SER A 582 3.09 -16.12 18.47
CA SER A 582 4.06 -15.89 17.39
C SER A 582 3.47 -15.01 16.28
N ILE A 583 4.33 -14.31 15.54
CA ILE A 583 3.92 -13.53 14.36
C ILE A 583 3.29 -14.46 13.30
N GLY A 584 3.83 -15.67 13.13
CA GLY A 584 3.24 -16.69 12.26
C GLY A 584 1.79 -17.04 12.61
N SER A 585 1.48 -17.22 13.89
CA SER A 585 0.11 -17.44 14.36
C SER A 585 -0.82 -16.27 14.06
N LYS A 586 -0.35 -15.03 14.24
CA LYS A 586 -1.12 -13.80 13.92
C LYS A 586 -1.41 -13.69 12.42
N VAL A 587 -0.42 -13.98 11.58
CA VAL A 587 -0.56 -14.04 10.11
C VAL A 587 -1.68 -14.99 9.72
N LEU A 588 -1.68 -16.21 10.26
CA LEU A 588 -2.70 -17.22 9.95
C LEU A 588 -4.09 -16.83 10.46
N GLN A 589 -4.18 -16.29 11.68
CA GLN A 589 -5.46 -15.79 12.22
C GLN A 589 -6.04 -14.68 11.34
N MET A 590 -5.19 -13.76 10.87
CA MET A 590 -5.59 -12.68 9.97
C MET A 590 -6.02 -13.23 8.60
N ALA A 591 -5.26 -14.14 7.99
CA ALA A 591 -5.61 -14.77 6.72
C ALA A 591 -6.96 -15.50 6.78
N LYS A 592 -7.19 -16.28 7.85
CA LYS A 592 -8.48 -16.95 8.09
C LYS A 592 -9.63 -15.95 8.24
N SER A 593 -9.38 -14.82 8.91
CA SER A 593 -10.38 -13.77 9.09
C SER A 593 -10.71 -13.08 7.76
N LEU A 594 -9.71 -12.83 6.91
CA LEU A 594 -9.89 -12.27 5.57
C LEU A 594 -10.74 -13.19 4.69
N LEU A 595 -10.47 -14.49 4.69
CA LEU A 595 -11.20 -15.48 3.89
C LEU A 595 -12.66 -15.65 4.33
N LYS A 596 -12.94 -15.55 5.63
CA LYS A 596 -14.31 -15.67 6.19
C LYS A 596 -15.21 -14.47 5.93
N ALA A 597 -14.66 -13.32 5.51
CA ALA A 597 -15.45 -12.13 5.24
C ALA A 597 -16.40 -12.30 4.03
N ARG A 598 -17.55 -11.64 4.05
CA ARG A 598 -18.51 -11.65 2.92
C ARG A 598 -17.86 -10.99 1.68
N LEU A 599 -17.96 -11.64 0.51
CA LEU A 599 -17.30 -11.23 -0.74
C LEU A 599 -15.77 -11.14 -0.62
N SER A 600 -15.17 -11.97 0.24
CA SER A 600 -13.72 -12.02 0.46
C SER A 600 -12.95 -12.29 -0.83
N GLY A 601 -13.40 -13.23 -1.66
CA GLY A 601 -12.73 -13.58 -2.93
C GLY A 601 -12.47 -12.38 -3.84
N GLU A 602 -13.51 -11.58 -4.15
CA GLU A 602 -13.37 -10.40 -5.02
C GLU A 602 -12.48 -9.30 -4.42
N ARG A 603 -12.54 -9.14 -3.09
CA ARG A 603 -11.72 -8.15 -2.38
C ARG A 603 -10.25 -8.57 -2.33
N ILE A 604 -10.00 -9.85 -2.08
CA ILE A 604 -8.67 -10.44 -2.03
C ILE A 604 -8.05 -10.44 -3.43
N LEU A 605 -8.82 -10.70 -4.49
CA LEU A 605 -8.37 -10.56 -5.88
C LEU A 605 -7.87 -9.15 -6.24
N ARG A 606 -8.30 -8.13 -5.50
CA ARG A 606 -7.90 -6.72 -5.71
C ARG A 606 -7.04 -6.18 -4.57
N CYS A 607 -6.54 -7.03 -3.68
CA CYS A 607 -5.91 -6.58 -2.43
C CYS A 607 -4.66 -5.72 -2.66
N TRP A 608 -3.95 -5.98 -3.76
CA TRP A 608 -2.77 -5.23 -4.16
C TRP A 608 -3.09 -4.02 -5.06
N GLY A 609 -4.36 -3.82 -5.44
CA GLY A 609 -4.76 -2.83 -6.43
C GLY A 609 -4.47 -3.35 -7.84
N GLY A 610 -5.50 -3.67 -8.60
CA GLY A 610 -5.38 -4.28 -9.93
C GLY A 610 -4.49 -3.44 -10.86
N GLY A 611 -3.35 -4.00 -11.29
CA GLY A 611 -2.38 -3.26 -12.11
C GLY A 611 -1.10 -4.04 -12.41
N GLY A 612 -1.22 -5.30 -12.84
CA GLY A 612 -0.08 -6.08 -13.36
C GLY A 612 0.40 -5.64 -14.75
N SER A 613 -0.35 -4.78 -15.45
CA SER A 613 0.04 -4.23 -16.76
C SER A 613 0.48 -2.78 -16.63
N SER A 614 1.55 -2.42 -17.31
CA SER A 614 2.20 -1.10 -17.38
C SER A 614 1.33 0.02 -18.00
N LYS A 615 0.00 -0.13 -18.02
CA LYS A 615 -0.95 0.90 -18.48
C LYS A 615 -2.17 0.96 -17.55
N SER A 616 -2.28 2.11 -16.89
CA SER A 616 -3.46 2.77 -16.27
C SER A 616 -4.59 1.88 -15.74
N GLY A 617 -4.97 2.09 -14.47
CA GLY A 617 -6.15 1.49 -13.85
C GLY A 617 -7.40 1.67 -14.71
N TRP A 618 -7.89 0.55 -15.23
CA TRP A 618 -9.16 0.47 -15.95
C TRP A 618 -10.28 0.31 -14.93
N GLU A 619 -11.32 1.13 -15.02
CA GLU A 619 -12.58 0.79 -14.36
C GLU A 619 -13.19 -0.46 -15.01
N ILE A 620 -13.85 -1.30 -14.23
CA ILE A 620 -14.41 -2.58 -14.71
C ILE A 620 -15.40 -2.36 -15.87
N GLU A 621 -16.10 -1.24 -15.87
CA GLU A 621 -17.04 -0.87 -16.93
C GLU A 621 -16.31 -0.53 -18.25
N ASP A 622 -15.14 0.11 -18.19
CA ASP A 622 -14.29 0.36 -19.35
C ASP A 622 -13.71 -0.94 -19.93
N VAL A 623 -13.32 -1.87 -19.06
CA VAL A 623 -12.84 -3.20 -19.46
C VAL A 623 -13.94 -3.98 -20.16
N LYS A 624 -15.16 -4.00 -19.60
CA LYS A 624 -16.31 -4.63 -20.25
C LYS A 624 -16.61 -3.99 -21.60
N GLY A 625 -16.56 -2.66 -21.69
CA GLY A 625 -16.74 -1.92 -22.95
C GLY A 625 -15.70 -2.32 -24.00
N LYS A 626 -14.45 -2.49 -23.60
CA LYS A 626 -13.39 -2.98 -24.49
C LYS A 626 -13.55 -4.43 -24.90
N ILE A 627 -13.98 -5.30 -23.99
CA ILE A 627 -14.28 -6.70 -24.31
C ILE A 627 -15.41 -6.76 -25.34
N ILE A 628 -16.45 -5.93 -25.19
CA ILE A 628 -17.54 -5.83 -26.16
C ILE A 628 -16.99 -5.39 -27.53
N ASN A 629 -16.20 -4.32 -27.57
CA ASN A 629 -15.61 -3.82 -28.82
C ASN A 629 -14.70 -4.86 -29.49
N LEU A 630 -13.86 -5.57 -28.72
CA LEU A 630 -12.98 -6.64 -29.21
C LEU A 630 -13.79 -7.76 -29.87
N LEU A 631 -14.84 -8.23 -29.19
CA LEU A 631 -15.69 -9.30 -29.70
C LEU A 631 -16.48 -8.85 -30.95
N GLU A 632 -16.90 -7.59 -31.01
CA GLU A 632 -17.62 -7.01 -32.15
C GLU A 632 -16.72 -6.79 -33.37
N GLU A 633 -15.50 -6.33 -33.17
CA GLU A 633 -14.51 -6.15 -34.22
C GLU A 633 -14.13 -7.50 -34.84
N TYR A 634 -13.90 -8.51 -34.00
CA TYR A 634 -13.61 -9.86 -34.47
C TYR A 634 -14.82 -10.50 -35.18
N GLU A 635 -16.03 -10.31 -34.65
CA GLU A 635 -17.29 -10.71 -35.29
C GLU A 635 -17.46 -10.06 -36.67
N SER A 636 -17.07 -8.79 -36.82
CA SER A 636 -17.21 -8.01 -38.07
C SER A 636 -16.16 -8.32 -39.14
N GLY A 637 -15.27 -9.29 -38.89
CA GLY A 637 -14.26 -9.74 -39.85
C GLY A 637 -12.80 -9.58 -39.38
N GLY A 638 -12.56 -9.22 -38.12
CA GLY A 638 -11.23 -9.09 -37.54
C GLY A 638 -10.39 -10.38 -37.55
N ASP A 639 -9.07 -10.21 -37.47
CA ASP A 639 -8.08 -11.30 -37.43
C ASP A 639 -7.98 -11.92 -36.03
N ILE A 640 -7.80 -13.23 -35.96
CA ILE A 640 -7.76 -13.95 -34.67
C ILE A 640 -6.54 -13.58 -33.83
N ARG A 641 -5.38 -13.29 -34.46
CA ARG A 641 -4.18 -12.86 -33.74
C ARG A 641 -4.31 -11.44 -33.22
N GLU A 642 -5.06 -10.59 -33.92
CA GLU A 642 -5.43 -9.25 -33.44
C GLU A 642 -6.28 -9.37 -32.17
N ALA A 643 -7.35 -10.17 -32.21
CA ALA A 643 -8.21 -10.38 -31.05
C ALA A 643 -7.44 -10.97 -29.85
N CYS A 644 -6.58 -11.97 -30.08
CA CYS A 644 -5.71 -12.50 -29.03
C CYS A 644 -4.71 -11.45 -28.51
N ARG A 645 -4.19 -10.57 -29.37
CA ARG A 645 -3.30 -9.47 -28.96
C ARG A 645 -4.06 -8.44 -28.12
N CYS A 646 -5.24 -7.99 -28.56
CA CYS A 646 -6.08 -7.07 -27.80
C CYS A 646 -6.42 -7.65 -26.43
N MET A 647 -6.71 -8.96 -26.33
CA MET A 647 -6.96 -9.62 -25.05
C MET A 647 -5.72 -9.68 -24.17
N LYS A 648 -4.52 -9.94 -24.72
CA LYS A 648 -3.25 -9.80 -23.99
C LYS A 648 -3.03 -8.36 -23.50
N GLU A 649 -3.36 -7.38 -24.32
CA GLU A 649 -3.23 -5.95 -24.01
C GLU A 649 -4.24 -5.46 -22.95
N LEU A 650 -5.34 -6.19 -22.71
CA LEU A 650 -6.22 -5.92 -21.56
C LEU A 650 -5.47 -6.10 -20.25
N GLY A 651 -4.48 -7.01 -20.18
CA GLY A 651 -3.65 -7.21 -18.98
C GLY A 651 -4.43 -7.71 -17.76
N MET A 652 -5.58 -8.36 -17.98
CA MET A 652 -6.49 -8.84 -16.93
C MET A 652 -6.80 -10.33 -17.08
N PRO A 653 -5.79 -11.23 -16.94
CA PRO A 653 -5.96 -12.67 -17.14
C PRO A 653 -7.01 -13.29 -16.21
N PHE A 654 -7.21 -12.71 -15.03
CA PHE A 654 -8.23 -13.14 -14.06
C PHE A 654 -9.66 -12.73 -14.42
N PHE A 655 -9.84 -11.82 -15.38
CA PHE A 655 -11.14 -11.32 -15.86
C PHE A 655 -11.51 -11.90 -17.23
N HIS A 656 -10.70 -12.81 -17.78
CA HIS A 656 -10.97 -13.45 -19.06
C HIS A 656 -12.27 -14.28 -19.06
N HIS A 657 -12.78 -14.69 -17.89
CA HIS A 657 -14.11 -15.29 -17.76
C HIS A 657 -15.24 -14.37 -18.28
N GLU A 658 -15.05 -13.05 -18.29
CA GLU A 658 -16.01 -12.10 -18.86
C GLU A 658 -15.96 -12.13 -20.39
N VAL A 659 -14.78 -12.31 -20.99
CA VAL A 659 -14.63 -12.56 -22.44
C VAL A 659 -15.37 -13.84 -22.82
N VAL A 660 -15.17 -14.92 -22.05
CA VAL A 660 -15.86 -16.21 -22.24
C VAL A 660 -17.38 -16.03 -22.14
N LYS A 661 -17.88 -15.41 -21.05
CA LYS A 661 -19.32 -15.17 -20.86
C LYS A 661 -19.91 -14.37 -22.04
N LYS A 662 -19.32 -13.23 -22.40
CA LYS A 662 -19.83 -12.34 -23.45
C LYS A 662 -19.76 -12.97 -24.83
N ALA A 663 -18.71 -13.72 -25.12
CA ALA A 663 -18.60 -14.51 -26.34
C ALA A 663 -19.70 -15.56 -26.41
N LEU A 664 -19.94 -16.33 -25.34
CA LEU A 664 -20.98 -17.35 -25.29
C LEU A 664 -22.40 -16.77 -25.43
N VAL A 665 -22.67 -15.62 -24.81
CA VAL A 665 -23.94 -14.88 -25.02
C VAL A 665 -24.13 -14.56 -26.50
N LYS A 666 -23.13 -13.93 -27.14
CA LYS A 666 -23.20 -13.60 -28.58
C LYS A 666 -23.31 -14.85 -29.46
N ILE A 667 -22.66 -15.96 -29.10
CA ILE A 667 -22.77 -17.24 -29.82
C ILE A 667 -24.21 -17.75 -29.77
N ILE A 668 -24.88 -17.71 -28.61
CA ILE A 668 -26.26 -18.17 -28.46
C ILE A 668 -27.25 -17.23 -29.13
N GLU A 669 -27.05 -15.90 -29.02
CA GLU A 669 -27.93 -14.89 -29.64
C GLU A 669 -27.89 -14.92 -31.17
N LYS A 670 -26.68 -15.08 -31.75
CA LYS A 670 -26.45 -14.89 -33.20
C LYS A 670 -26.01 -16.14 -33.95
N LYS A 671 -25.86 -17.29 -33.27
CA LYS A 671 -25.30 -18.54 -33.83
C LYS A 671 -23.95 -18.32 -34.51
N ASN A 672 -23.07 -17.59 -33.82
CA ASN A 672 -21.81 -17.13 -34.38
C ASN A 672 -20.66 -18.12 -34.11
N ASP A 673 -20.43 -19.04 -35.04
CA ASP A 673 -19.36 -20.06 -34.94
C ASP A 673 -17.93 -19.47 -34.92
N ARG A 674 -17.73 -18.22 -35.37
CA ARG A 674 -16.40 -17.59 -35.35
C ARG A 674 -15.92 -17.32 -33.93
N LEU A 675 -16.81 -16.87 -33.05
CA LEU A 675 -16.49 -16.58 -31.65
C LEU A 675 -16.14 -17.86 -30.88
N TRP A 676 -16.76 -18.99 -31.24
CA TRP A 676 -16.35 -20.29 -30.74
C TRP A 676 -14.90 -20.62 -31.14
N GLY A 677 -14.54 -20.35 -32.41
CA GLY A 677 -13.16 -20.47 -32.89
C GLY A 677 -12.16 -19.56 -32.15
N LEU A 678 -12.57 -18.34 -31.77
CA LEU A 678 -11.73 -17.45 -30.95
C LEU A 678 -11.49 -18.04 -29.56
N LEU A 679 -12.54 -18.52 -28.88
CA LEU A 679 -12.39 -19.15 -27.57
C LEU A 679 -11.47 -20.38 -27.63
N LYS A 680 -11.57 -21.16 -28.72
CA LYS A 680 -10.70 -22.30 -28.97
C LYS A 680 -9.23 -21.92 -29.08
N GLU A 681 -8.90 -20.98 -29.97
CA GLU A 681 -7.53 -20.50 -30.15
C GLU A 681 -6.99 -19.88 -28.85
N CYS A 682 -7.82 -19.15 -28.11
CA CYS A 682 -7.41 -18.53 -26.85
C CYS A 682 -7.19 -19.55 -25.74
N PHE A 683 -7.88 -20.68 -25.74
CA PHE A 683 -7.64 -21.78 -24.82
C PHE A 683 -6.39 -22.59 -25.22
N GLU A 684 -6.27 -22.97 -26.49
CA GLU A 684 -5.13 -23.74 -27.02
C GLU A 684 -3.81 -22.95 -26.91
N SER A 685 -3.85 -21.63 -27.04
CA SER A 685 -2.70 -20.74 -26.82
C SER A 685 -2.43 -20.41 -25.35
N GLY A 686 -3.19 -20.98 -24.41
CA GLY A 686 -3.06 -20.74 -22.96
C GLY A 686 -3.44 -19.33 -22.50
N LEU A 687 -4.04 -18.52 -23.38
CA LEU A 687 -4.46 -17.15 -23.08
C LEU A 687 -5.70 -17.10 -22.17
N ILE A 688 -6.59 -18.08 -22.29
CA ILE A 688 -7.70 -18.32 -21.38
C ILE A 688 -7.43 -19.66 -20.69
N THR A 689 -7.29 -19.63 -19.38
CA THR A 689 -7.06 -20.85 -18.59
C THR A 689 -8.36 -21.65 -18.44
N MET A 690 -8.22 -22.94 -18.13
CA MET A 690 -9.32 -23.83 -17.77
C MET A 690 -10.26 -23.24 -16.71
N ASN A 691 -9.70 -22.59 -15.69
CA ASN A 691 -10.48 -21.95 -14.63
C ASN A 691 -11.31 -20.76 -15.14
N GLN A 692 -10.70 -19.92 -15.99
CA GLN A 692 -11.41 -18.78 -16.61
C GLN A 692 -12.51 -19.24 -17.56
N MET A 693 -12.28 -20.36 -18.26
CA MET A 693 -13.28 -21.01 -19.10
C MET A 693 -14.46 -21.50 -18.26
N MET A 694 -14.20 -22.29 -17.20
CA MET A 694 -15.22 -22.80 -16.29
C MET A 694 -16.04 -21.69 -15.62
N LYS A 695 -15.38 -20.63 -15.14
CA LYS A 695 -16.04 -19.44 -14.55
C LYS A 695 -16.91 -18.71 -15.57
N GLY A 696 -16.48 -18.60 -16.82
CA GLY A 696 -17.26 -17.97 -17.89
C GLY A 696 -18.54 -18.72 -18.21
N PHE A 697 -18.46 -20.05 -18.34
CA PHE A 697 -19.64 -20.92 -18.53
C PHE A 697 -20.57 -20.88 -17.32
N GLY A 698 -20.03 -20.93 -16.09
CA GLY A 698 -20.83 -20.83 -14.86
C GLY A 698 -21.61 -19.52 -14.77
N ARG A 699 -20.98 -18.37 -15.05
CA ARG A 699 -21.64 -17.06 -15.02
C ARG A 699 -22.69 -16.87 -16.11
N LEU A 700 -22.63 -17.62 -17.21
CA LEU A 700 -23.70 -17.65 -18.20
C LEU A 700 -24.86 -18.52 -17.73
N ALA A 701 -24.58 -19.67 -17.10
CA ALA A 701 -25.61 -20.52 -16.50
C ALA A 701 -26.47 -19.75 -15.48
N GLU A 702 -25.85 -18.91 -14.64
CA GLU A 702 -26.54 -18.05 -13.67
C GLU A 702 -27.46 -17.00 -14.30
N SER A 703 -27.14 -16.51 -15.52
CA SER A 703 -27.95 -15.52 -16.24
C SER A 703 -28.70 -16.12 -17.44
N LEU A 704 -28.90 -17.44 -17.44
CA LEU A 704 -29.48 -18.16 -18.56
C LEU A 704 -31.00 -17.95 -18.67
N ASP A 705 -31.67 -17.75 -17.53
CA ASP A 705 -33.10 -17.44 -17.47
C ASP A 705 -33.38 -16.07 -18.10
N ASP A 706 -32.56 -15.06 -17.79
CA ASP A 706 -32.66 -13.73 -18.40
C ASP A 706 -32.40 -13.80 -19.90
N LEU A 707 -31.37 -14.53 -20.34
CA LEU A 707 -31.08 -14.71 -21.76
C LEU A 707 -32.21 -15.46 -22.50
N ALA A 708 -32.92 -16.36 -21.82
CA ALA A 708 -34.04 -17.08 -22.39
C ALA A 708 -35.28 -16.21 -22.65
N LEU A 709 -35.35 -15.02 -22.02
CA LEU A 709 -36.38 -14.02 -22.33
C LEU A 709 -36.19 -13.45 -23.74
N ASP A 710 -34.94 -13.26 -24.16
CA ASP A 710 -34.59 -12.73 -25.48
C ASP A 710 -34.43 -13.83 -26.54
N VAL A 711 -33.97 -15.03 -26.14
CA VAL A 711 -33.69 -16.16 -27.03
C VAL A 711 -34.40 -17.44 -26.49
N PRO A 712 -35.58 -17.81 -27.04
CA PRO A 712 -36.42 -18.87 -26.48
C PRO A 712 -35.78 -20.27 -26.40
N ASP A 713 -34.76 -20.55 -27.21
CA ASP A 713 -34.02 -21.82 -27.22
C ASP A 713 -32.64 -21.73 -26.52
N ALA A 714 -32.33 -20.62 -25.84
CA ALA A 714 -31.03 -20.37 -25.18
C ALA A 714 -30.61 -21.51 -24.25
N LYS A 715 -31.55 -22.06 -23.45
CA LYS A 715 -31.28 -23.19 -22.54
C LYS A 715 -30.81 -24.44 -23.28
N LYS A 716 -31.44 -24.76 -24.42
CA LYS A 716 -31.07 -25.93 -25.23
C LYS A 716 -29.73 -25.71 -25.94
N GLN A 717 -29.51 -24.51 -26.45
CA GLN A 717 -28.24 -24.14 -27.08
C GLN A 717 -27.08 -24.16 -26.08
N PHE A 718 -27.28 -23.64 -24.87
CA PHE A 718 -26.26 -23.64 -23.82
C PHE A 718 -25.84 -25.06 -23.42
N ILE A 719 -26.80 -25.99 -23.26
CA ILE A 719 -26.51 -27.42 -22.98
C ILE A 719 -25.66 -28.02 -24.09
N HIS A 720 -25.97 -27.72 -25.36
CA HIS A 720 -25.17 -28.20 -26.50
C HIS A 720 -23.71 -27.72 -26.44
N TYR A 721 -23.49 -26.43 -26.15
CA TYR A 721 -22.14 -25.88 -26.04
C TYR A 721 -21.38 -26.37 -24.79
N VAL A 722 -22.06 -26.69 -23.69
CA VAL A 722 -21.44 -27.32 -22.51
C VAL A 722 -20.91 -28.72 -22.87
N GLU A 723 -21.68 -29.52 -23.61
CA GLU A 723 -21.23 -30.84 -24.05
C GLU A 723 -20.08 -30.76 -25.07
N LEU A 724 -20.10 -29.79 -25.98
CA LEU A 724 -18.98 -29.52 -26.88
C LEU A 724 -17.71 -29.09 -26.12
N ALA A 725 -17.86 -28.26 -25.07
CA ALA A 725 -16.76 -27.81 -24.24
C ALA A 725 -16.15 -28.95 -23.41
N LYS A 726 -16.97 -29.88 -22.89
CA LYS A 726 -16.48 -31.12 -22.26
C LYS A 726 -15.71 -32.00 -23.25
N GLY A 727 -16.23 -32.17 -24.46
CA GLY A 727 -15.54 -32.92 -25.52
C GLY A 727 -14.25 -32.27 -26.02
N SER A 728 -14.05 -30.97 -25.74
CA SER A 728 -12.85 -30.21 -26.09
C SER A 728 -11.91 -30.01 -24.90
N GLU A 729 -12.15 -30.67 -23.76
CA GLU A 729 -11.39 -30.55 -22.50
C GLU A 729 -11.37 -29.13 -21.89
N TRP A 730 -12.33 -28.28 -22.26
CA TRP A 730 -12.50 -26.93 -21.69
C TRP A 730 -13.25 -26.91 -20.36
N LEU A 731 -14.00 -27.99 -20.10
CA LEU A 731 -14.76 -28.20 -18.87
C LEU A 731 -14.49 -29.62 -18.37
N ASP A 732 -14.33 -29.75 -17.06
CA ASP A 732 -14.21 -31.06 -16.43
C ASP A 732 -15.54 -31.84 -16.58
N SER A 733 -15.42 -33.16 -16.73
CA SER A 733 -16.51 -34.13 -16.63
C SER A 733 -17.40 -33.96 -15.39
N SER A 734 -16.89 -33.34 -14.31
CA SER A 734 -17.62 -33.01 -13.09
C SER A 734 -18.52 -31.76 -13.19
N PHE A 735 -18.41 -30.96 -14.26
CA PHE A 735 -19.21 -29.76 -14.48
C PHE A 735 -20.69 -30.11 -14.68
N SER A 736 -21.49 -29.89 -13.62
CA SER A 736 -22.90 -30.29 -13.52
C SER A 736 -23.81 -29.06 -13.46
N LEU A 737 -24.75 -28.96 -14.40
CA LEU A 737 -25.79 -27.91 -14.44
C LEU A 737 -26.70 -27.92 -13.20
N SER A 738 -26.81 -29.05 -12.50
CA SER A 738 -27.69 -29.25 -11.34
C SER A 738 -27.29 -28.45 -10.09
N LYS A 739 -26.07 -27.90 -10.02
CA LYS A 739 -25.65 -27.05 -8.88
C LYS A 739 -26.38 -25.70 -8.82
N PHE A 740 -27.09 -25.29 -9.88
CA PHE A 740 -27.69 -23.96 -9.99
C PHE A 740 -29.24 -23.97 -9.94
N GLU A 741 -29.89 -25.13 -10.04
CA GLU A 741 -31.35 -25.26 -9.94
C GLU A 741 -31.88 -25.12 -8.49
N HIS A 742 -31.04 -25.24 -7.46
CA HIS A 742 -31.47 -25.23 -6.05
C HIS A 742 -31.72 -23.83 -5.44
N SER A 743 -31.67 -22.75 -6.23
CA SER A 743 -31.90 -21.39 -5.72
C SER A 743 -33.32 -20.85 -5.97
N THR A 744 -34.20 -21.60 -6.65
CA THR A 744 -35.57 -21.16 -7.00
C THR A 744 -36.71 -21.96 -6.35
N GLU A 745 -36.44 -23.07 -5.66
CA GLU A 745 -37.46 -23.80 -4.89
C GLU A 745 -37.31 -23.57 -3.38
N ASN A 746 -37.67 -22.38 -2.90
CA ASN A 746 -38.11 -22.14 -1.51
C ASN A 746 -38.89 -20.83 -1.47
N GLY A 747 -40.08 -20.86 -2.06
CA GLY A 747 -40.97 -19.71 -2.13
C GLY A 747 -42.38 -20.12 -2.52
N THR A 748 -43.00 -21.02 -1.76
CA THR A 748 -44.46 -21.19 -1.81
C THR A 748 -45.02 -21.56 -0.43
N CYS A 749 -45.95 -20.68 0.00
CA CYS A 749 -46.84 -20.69 1.16
C CYS A 749 -46.22 -20.44 2.55
#